data_AF-A0A948GDZ2-F1
#
_entry.id   AF-A0A948GDZ2-F1
#
_cell.length_a   1.000
_cell.length_b   1.000
_cell.length_c   1.000
_cell.angle_alpha   90.00
_cell.angle_beta   90.00
_cell.angle_gamma   90.00
#
_symmetry.space_group_name_H-M   'P 1'
#
loop_
_entity.id
_entity.type
_entity.pdbx_description
1 polymer ?
#
loop_
_entity_poly.entity_id
_entity_poly.type
_entity_poly.pdbx_seq_one_letter_code
_entity_poly.pdbx_strand_id
1 'polypeptide(L)'
;MPADYLMALDAGSGSGRCLLVDVGSGKTWTALRRWTHPPASGTGGLGYDLDLENIRRKLGEASREVLAVSGARPDDVLGIAVTSMRHSTVLLGPDGSVVFATPNQDARAVGEALGWAAGQGEEVYTLGGHWPGPLFTGSRLLWLGEREPDALHGVKVLSLSDWIACSLGAEPVAERSQAAETLLFDLQSRDWAHALVKSKGLPASIFPETVDAGTPIGRLSDEAARHFGLPPGITISAGGADTQCGLLGSGAVAPGNICVVAGTSMPVQVVTDGIVLDGEGRLWSGLHVVPGLYVLESNGLATGSVLEWFAKIVYADYENPVAVMFAEAALSGPGGAGSFSTFGACTFDARRLNMPVGNISMSHLVTPASEGRWHLARSLLEGVALSVRANVEQLMEVTCSGTDELVVSAGMSRSELWTQMVSDVTGKTVAVPAVCEATALGAAVCAGVGAGVFVDLVAGAAELSGVARWHAPGPDSSVYARLYEGWSRTCSLRAASDEHLSGLLTMALLERGEPDGAAPLSFRPRVMVTASMDAEALERLKQLAEVEYAGWREAGRIITGGRELAEALEGYDALITEIDIVDYEALDLLPGLKAVCSCRVDPVNVDVESATAFGIPVFNTPGRNAEAVADLTLGFMIMLLRRLPAAADFLREPGGEAGDLVRMGAAYASFQGRELWRKTVGIVGLGSVGTAVARRVRTGGARVLFFDPLVAEGAGALQNAEKVSLEALLERSDIVSVHAPAKEETRGLLDAGRLAKMKEGAFLINTARASLVDYEALADALESGRLAGAALDVFGVEPPASDDRLVRMGNVIATPHIGGNTLETAAHQGAIAVDQLEALLEGRAPSHILNPEVMDGFDWTGQRREPSPLMRARLAAKLKPTITS
;
A
#
# COMPACT_ATOMS: atom_id res chain seq x y z
N MET A 1 24.57 -30.46 14.15
CA MET A 1 23.29 -31.20 14.09
C MET A 1 22.68 -30.87 12.74
N PRO A 2 21.92 -31.76 12.07
CA PRO A 2 21.06 -31.31 10.98
C PRO A 2 20.19 -30.15 11.51
N ALA A 3 20.00 -29.11 10.71
CA ALA A 3 19.16 -27.98 11.12
C ALA A 3 17.71 -28.45 11.00
N ASP A 4 16.94 -28.32 12.07
CA ASP A 4 15.53 -28.69 12.12
C ASP A 4 14.71 -27.40 12.09
N TYR A 5 13.79 -27.29 11.14
CA TYR A 5 12.98 -26.09 10.96
C TYR A 5 11.50 -26.32 11.26
N LEU A 6 10.85 -25.29 11.80
CA LEU A 6 9.40 -25.24 11.98
C LEU A 6 8.83 -24.08 11.16
N MET A 7 7.71 -24.32 10.48
CA MET A 7 7.04 -23.30 9.68
C MET A 7 5.71 -22.89 10.32
N ALA A 8 5.41 -21.59 10.25
CA ALA A 8 4.14 -21.05 10.66
C ALA A 8 3.57 -20.12 9.59
N LEU A 9 2.26 -20.22 9.36
CA LEU A 9 1.49 -19.28 8.56
C LEU A 9 0.65 -18.42 9.50
N ASP A 10 0.80 -17.09 9.42
CA ASP A 10 0.06 -16.11 10.21
C ASP A 10 -0.82 -15.28 9.26
N ALA A 11 -2.13 -15.52 9.26
CA ALA A 11 -3.10 -14.84 8.40
C ALA A 11 -3.88 -13.75 9.16
N GLY A 12 -3.32 -12.53 9.20
CA GLY A 12 -3.94 -11.36 9.82
C GLY A 12 -4.94 -10.61 8.93
N SER A 13 -5.59 -9.57 9.46
CA SER A 13 -6.66 -8.84 8.75
C SER A 13 -6.23 -8.27 7.39
N GLY A 14 -5.18 -7.45 7.33
CA GLY A 14 -4.73 -6.82 6.07
C GLY A 14 -3.47 -7.44 5.44
N SER A 15 -2.92 -8.47 6.06
CA SER A 15 -1.66 -9.07 5.62
C SER A 15 -1.43 -10.43 6.23
N GLY A 16 -0.69 -11.28 5.52
CA GLY A 16 -0.22 -12.57 5.98
C GLY A 16 1.28 -12.65 6.03
N ARG A 17 1.78 -13.53 6.88
CA ARG A 17 3.21 -13.83 7.02
C ARG A 17 3.45 -15.32 6.96
N CYS A 18 4.55 -15.71 6.35
CA CYS A 18 5.17 -17.01 6.61
C CYS A 18 6.38 -16.77 7.52
N LEU A 19 6.51 -17.56 8.59
CA LEU A 19 7.68 -17.60 9.45
C LEU A 19 8.32 -18.98 9.37
N LEU A 20 9.65 -19.01 9.26
CA LEU A 20 10.47 -20.21 9.44
C LEU A 20 11.42 -19.96 10.61
N VAL A 21 11.50 -20.91 11.54
CA VAL A 21 12.41 -20.87 12.68
C VAL A 21 13.33 -22.08 12.66
N ASP A 22 14.62 -21.84 12.86
CA ASP A 22 15.61 -22.88 13.17
C ASP A 22 15.53 -23.19 14.67
N VAL A 23 15.13 -24.42 15.00
CA VAL A 23 14.92 -24.87 16.38
C VAL A 23 16.21 -24.77 17.21
N GLY A 24 17.36 -25.11 16.61
CA GLY A 24 18.62 -25.17 17.34
C GLY A 24 19.23 -23.81 17.66
N SER A 25 18.98 -22.80 16.81
CA SER A 25 19.53 -21.44 16.99
C SER A 25 18.51 -20.39 17.41
N GLY A 26 17.21 -20.68 17.30
CA GLY A 26 16.12 -19.71 17.50
C GLY A 26 16.06 -18.64 16.40
N LYS A 27 16.88 -18.73 15.35
CA LYS A 27 16.91 -17.75 14.27
C LYS A 27 15.64 -17.87 13.43
N THR A 28 15.04 -16.72 13.09
CA THR A 28 13.80 -16.64 12.31
C THR A 28 14.00 -15.93 10.97
N TRP A 29 13.17 -16.32 10.00
CA TRP A 29 13.03 -15.66 8.70
C TRP A 29 11.55 -15.46 8.42
N THR A 30 11.18 -14.32 7.85
CA THR A 30 9.78 -13.98 7.59
C THR A 30 9.61 -13.34 6.22
N ALA A 31 8.47 -13.62 5.59
CA ALA A 31 8.02 -12.93 4.37
C ALA A 31 6.57 -12.50 4.56
N LEU A 32 6.25 -11.28 4.14
CA LEU A 32 4.94 -10.65 4.33
C LEU A 32 4.24 -10.42 2.97
N ARG A 33 2.93 -10.58 2.95
CA ARG A 33 2.05 -10.24 1.82
C ARG A 33 0.85 -9.44 2.32
N ARG A 34 0.48 -8.39 1.59
CA ARG A 34 -0.68 -7.54 1.92
C ARG A 34 -1.90 -7.93 1.09
N TRP A 35 -3.09 -7.72 1.62
CA TRP A 35 -4.36 -7.88 0.91
C TRP A 35 -5.42 -6.93 1.46
N THR A 36 -6.50 -6.80 0.71
CA THR A 36 -7.70 -6.07 1.08
C THR A 36 -8.89 -7.03 1.04
N HIS A 37 -9.96 -6.65 1.71
CA HIS A 37 -11.21 -7.40 1.67
C HIS A 37 -12.19 -6.71 0.72
N PRO A 38 -12.68 -7.39 -0.33
CA PRO A 38 -13.72 -6.83 -1.18
C PRO A 38 -15.00 -6.55 -0.35
N PRO A 39 -15.70 -5.43 -0.60
CA PRO A 39 -17.00 -5.18 0.00
C PRO A 39 -18.02 -6.21 -0.50
N ALA A 40 -18.92 -6.64 0.37
CA ALA A 40 -19.98 -7.58 0.03
C ALA A 40 -21.24 -6.84 -0.46
N SER A 41 -21.73 -7.19 -1.64
CA SER A 41 -22.94 -6.60 -2.22
C SER A 41 -24.18 -6.83 -1.36
N GLY A 42 -25.11 -5.87 -1.30
CA GLY A 42 -26.39 -6.04 -0.60
C GLY A 42 -26.29 -5.99 0.93
N THR A 43 -25.16 -5.53 1.47
CA THR A 43 -24.92 -5.38 2.91
C THR A 43 -24.95 -3.93 3.38
N GLY A 44 -25.27 -2.98 2.50
CA GLY A 44 -25.28 -1.55 2.84
C GLY A 44 -23.91 -1.01 3.25
N GLY A 45 -22.83 -1.58 2.69
CA GLY A 45 -21.44 -1.18 2.99
C GLY A 45 -20.88 -1.71 4.31
N LEU A 46 -21.63 -2.55 5.04
CA LEU A 46 -21.20 -3.12 6.33
C LEU A 46 -20.49 -4.47 6.20
N GLY A 47 -20.68 -5.17 5.08
CA GLY A 47 -20.12 -6.49 4.84
C GLY A 47 -18.87 -6.48 3.97
N TYR A 48 -18.00 -7.45 4.21
CA TYR A 48 -16.78 -7.73 3.46
C TYR A 48 -16.64 -9.25 3.25
N ASP A 49 -16.11 -9.67 2.11
CA ASP A 49 -15.83 -11.08 1.84
C ASP A 49 -14.32 -11.37 1.91
N LEU A 50 -13.97 -12.63 2.16
CA LEU A 50 -12.58 -13.10 2.10
C LEU A 50 -12.26 -13.67 0.72
N ASP A 51 -11.26 -13.11 0.06
CA ASP A 51 -10.64 -13.70 -1.14
C ASP A 51 -9.62 -14.78 -0.72
N LEU A 52 -10.16 -15.97 -0.44
CA LEU A 52 -9.41 -17.10 0.10
C LEU A 52 -8.36 -17.65 -0.87
N GLU A 53 -8.62 -17.61 -2.18
CA GLU A 53 -7.65 -18.04 -3.20
C GLU A 53 -6.44 -17.12 -3.23
N ASN A 54 -6.66 -15.81 -3.19
CA ASN A 54 -5.59 -14.82 -3.13
C ASN A 54 -4.78 -14.92 -1.83
N ILE A 55 -5.44 -15.15 -0.69
CA ILE A 55 -4.76 -15.40 0.59
C ILE A 55 -3.88 -16.65 0.49
N ARG A 56 -4.43 -17.79 0.02
CA ARG A 56 -3.67 -19.04 -0.14
C ARG A 56 -2.49 -18.87 -1.10
N ARG A 57 -2.68 -18.21 -2.23
CA ARG A 57 -1.62 -17.91 -3.20
C ARG A 57 -0.49 -17.11 -2.55
N LYS A 58 -0.83 -16.00 -1.89
CA LYS A 58 0.13 -15.12 -1.22
C LYS A 58 0.90 -15.82 -0.10
N LEU A 59 0.25 -16.66 0.70
CA LEU A 59 0.94 -17.45 1.73
C LEU A 59 1.90 -18.49 1.13
N GLY A 60 1.53 -19.11 0.01
CA GLY A 60 2.43 -20.00 -0.74
C GLY A 60 3.66 -19.28 -1.30
N GLU A 61 3.49 -18.09 -1.86
CA GLU A 61 4.61 -17.24 -2.30
C GLU A 61 5.53 -16.85 -1.14
N ALA A 62 4.96 -16.46 0.00
CA ALA A 62 5.71 -16.11 1.20
C ALA A 62 6.52 -17.32 1.73
N SER A 63 5.93 -18.52 1.73
CA SER A 63 6.61 -19.75 2.15
C SER A 63 7.84 -20.06 1.30
N ARG A 64 7.72 -19.99 -0.03
CA ARG A 64 8.84 -20.18 -0.96
C ARG A 64 9.93 -19.13 -0.81
N GLU A 65 9.54 -17.86 -0.61
CA GLU A 65 10.48 -16.77 -0.39
C GLU A 65 11.31 -17.03 0.88
N VAL A 66 10.66 -17.41 1.99
CA VAL A 66 11.36 -17.70 3.23
C VAL A 66 12.33 -18.87 3.10
N LEU A 67 11.94 -19.95 2.39
CA LEU A 67 12.84 -21.07 2.09
C LEU A 67 14.05 -20.61 1.25
N ALA A 68 13.82 -19.79 0.22
CA ALA A 68 14.88 -19.27 -0.64
C ALA A 68 15.85 -18.34 0.12
N VAL A 69 15.34 -17.43 0.96
CA VAL A 69 16.14 -16.46 1.71
C VAL A 69 16.89 -17.12 2.87
N SER A 70 16.29 -18.11 3.52
CA SER A 70 16.95 -18.84 4.62
C SER A 70 18.02 -19.80 4.13
N GLY A 71 17.90 -20.32 2.90
CA GLY A 71 18.73 -21.41 2.38
C GLY A 71 18.41 -22.76 3.03
N ALA A 72 17.30 -22.85 3.77
CA ALA A 72 16.82 -24.10 4.36
C ALA A 72 16.41 -25.08 3.26
N ARG A 73 16.75 -26.37 3.42
CA ARG A 73 16.23 -27.40 2.52
C ARG A 73 14.79 -27.70 2.92
N PRO A 74 13.85 -27.81 1.97
CA PRO A 74 12.46 -28.13 2.30
C PRO A 74 12.29 -29.42 3.13
N ASP A 75 13.16 -30.41 2.93
CA ASP A 75 13.18 -31.68 3.67
C ASP A 75 13.53 -31.54 5.16
N ASP A 76 14.11 -30.41 5.56
CA ASP A 76 14.49 -30.11 6.94
C ASP A 76 13.34 -29.44 7.73
N VAL A 77 12.18 -29.19 7.09
CA VAL A 77 10.98 -28.63 7.74
C VAL A 77 10.15 -29.76 8.36
N LEU A 78 10.06 -29.77 9.69
CA LEU A 78 9.48 -30.89 10.44
C LEU A 78 7.96 -30.79 10.64
N GLY A 79 7.43 -29.57 10.69
CA GLY A 79 6.03 -29.32 10.98
C GLY A 79 5.56 -27.95 10.49
N ILE A 80 4.26 -27.85 10.26
CA ILE A 80 3.59 -26.59 9.90
C ILE A 80 2.33 -26.39 10.77
N ALA A 81 2.10 -25.15 11.20
CA ALA A 81 0.86 -24.76 11.84
C ALA A 81 0.37 -23.41 11.31
N VAL A 82 -0.92 -23.13 11.51
CA VAL A 82 -1.56 -21.91 11.02
C VAL A 82 -2.23 -21.17 12.17
N THR A 83 -1.95 -19.88 12.27
CA THR A 83 -2.68 -18.93 13.12
C THR A 83 -3.36 -17.89 12.23
N SER A 84 -4.46 -17.31 12.69
CA SER A 84 -5.15 -16.27 11.94
C SER A 84 -5.87 -15.28 12.84
N MET A 85 -6.33 -14.19 12.23
CA MET A 85 -7.24 -13.25 12.86
C MET A 85 -8.43 -13.96 13.52
N ARG A 86 -8.74 -13.57 14.76
CA ARG A 86 -9.98 -13.95 15.46
C ARG A 86 -11.20 -13.44 14.72
N HIS A 87 -12.36 -14.07 14.95
CA HIS A 87 -13.64 -13.67 14.36
C HIS A 87 -13.66 -13.73 12.82
N SER A 88 -12.82 -14.54 12.19
CA SER A 88 -13.05 -14.92 10.79
C SER A 88 -14.07 -16.07 10.74
N THR A 89 -14.87 -16.14 9.68
CA THR A 89 -15.84 -17.23 9.48
C THR A 89 -15.68 -17.79 8.08
N VAL A 90 -15.52 -19.10 7.96
CA VAL A 90 -15.52 -19.83 6.68
C VAL A 90 -16.48 -21.02 6.79
N LEU A 91 -17.40 -21.15 5.83
CA LEU A 91 -18.29 -22.29 5.70
C LEU A 91 -17.78 -23.21 4.60
N LEU A 92 -17.25 -24.37 4.99
CA LEU A 92 -16.68 -25.37 4.09
C LEU A 92 -17.72 -26.45 3.76
N GLY A 93 -18.04 -26.61 2.48
CA GLY A 93 -18.91 -27.65 1.96
C GLY A 93 -18.22 -29.04 1.90
N PRO A 94 -19.01 -30.11 1.75
CA PRO A 94 -18.50 -31.49 1.77
C PRO A 94 -17.63 -31.85 0.54
N ASP A 95 -17.72 -31.07 -0.54
CA ASP A 95 -16.91 -31.18 -1.75
C ASP A 95 -15.66 -30.28 -1.73
N GLY A 96 -15.41 -29.58 -0.61
CA GLY A 96 -14.35 -28.61 -0.47
C GLY A 96 -14.69 -27.21 -0.96
N SER A 97 -15.91 -26.97 -1.45
CA SER A 97 -16.37 -25.63 -1.84
C SER A 97 -16.51 -24.72 -0.63
N VAL A 98 -16.29 -23.42 -0.81
CA VAL A 98 -16.52 -22.42 0.25
C VAL A 98 -17.83 -21.69 -0.06
N VAL A 99 -18.79 -21.83 0.85
CA VAL A 99 -20.14 -21.26 0.70
C VAL A 99 -20.20 -19.82 1.20
N PHE A 100 -19.43 -19.50 2.23
CA PHE A 100 -19.45 -18.20 2.88
C PHE A 100 -18.12 -17.96 3.57
N ALA A 101 -17.50 -16.78 3.36
CA ALA A 101 -16.24 -16.44 4.00
C ALA A 101 -16.13 -14.95 4.30
N THR A 102 -15.95 -14.60 5.57
CA THR A 102 -15.94 -13.20 6.02
C THR A 102 -14.81 -12.89 7.01
N PRO A 103 -14.17 -11.70 6.90
CA PRO A 103 -13.10 -11.28 7.79
C PRO A 103 -13.64 -10.75 9.13
N ASN A 104 -12.74 -10.41 10.03
CA ASN A 104 -13.05 -9.90 11.37
C ASN A 104 -13.49 -8.43 11.44
N GLN A 105 -13.65 -7.79 10.28
CA GLN A 105 -14.20 -6.44 10.12
C GLN A 105 -15.60 -6.44 9.49
N ASP A 106 -16.15 -7.62 9.18
CA ASP A 106 -17.48 -7.76 8.64
C ASP A 106 -18.54 -7.50 9.71
N ALA A 107 -19.32 -6.44 9.52
CA ALA A 107 -20.36 -6.02 10.44
C ALA A 107 -21.78 -6.19 9.87
N ARG A 108 -21.96 -7.08 8.87
CA ARG A 108 -23.26 -7.26 8.19
C ARG A 108 -24.38 -7.70 9.13
N ALA A 109 -24.02 -8.37 10.22
CA ALA A 109 -24.92 -8.92 11.24
C ALA A 109 -25.22 -7.95 12.40
N VAL A 110 -25.21 -6.64 12.15
CA VAL A 110 -25.42 -5.63 13.20
C VAL A 110 -26.80 -5.71 13.85
N GLY A 111 -27.85 -6.01 13.08
CA GLY A 111 -29.20 -6.14 13.62
C GLY A 111 -29.35 -7.33 14.57
N GLU A 112 -28.84 -8.48 14.14
CA GLU A 112 -28.88 -9.76 14.87
C GLU A 112 -28.05 -9.67 16.14
N ALA A 113 -26.87 -9.04 16.07
CA ALA A 113 -26.02 -8.81 17.23
C ALA A 113 -26.69 -7.92 18.28
N LEU A 114 -27.31 -6.81 17.88
CA LEU A 114 -28.03 -5.91 18.80
C LEU A 114 -29.23 -6.61 19.45
N GLY A 115 -30.01 -7.36 18.66
CA GLY A 115 -31.12 -8.16 19.17
C GLY A 115 -30.66 -9.22 20.17
N TRP A 116 -29.54 -9.89 19.89
CA TRP A 116 -28.97 -10.89 20.78
C TRP A 116 -28.43 -10.27 22.08
N ALA A 117 -27.69 -9.17 21.99
CA ALA A 117 -27.20 -8.43 23.14
C ALA A 117 -28.33 -7.98 24.07
N ALA A 118 -29.44 -7.46 23.51
CA ALA A 118 -30.58 -6.98 24.28
C ALA A 118 -31.37 -8.11 24.95
N GLY A 119 -31.47 -9.28 24.31
CA GLY A 119 -32.30 -10.40 24.79
C GLY A 119 -31.58 -11.39 25.72
N GLN A 120 -30.34 -11.77 25.37
CA GLN A 120 -29.59 -12.84 26.04
C GLN A 120 -28.11 -12.50 26.27
N GLY A 121 -27.74 -11.21 26.28
CA GLY A 121 -26.35 -10.78 26.43
C GLY A 121 -25.65 -11.33 27.67
N GLU A 122 -26.29 -11.25 28.84
CA GLU A 122 -25.73 -11.75 30.12
C GLU A 122 -25.53 -13.28 30.13
N GLU A 123 -26.45 -14.03 29.51
CA GLU A 123 -26.37 -15.50 29.38
C GLU A 123 -25.15 -15.88 28.54
N VAL A 124 -25.00 -15.25 27.37
CA VAL A 124 -23.89 -15.50 26.44
C VAL A 124 -22.56 -15.09 27.06
N TYR A 125 -22.52 -13.94 27.73
CA TYR A 125 -21.30 -13.45 28.37
C TYR A 125 -20.85 -14.37 29.51
N THR A 126 -21.80 -14.86 30.32
CA THR A 126 -21.48 -15.81 31.40
C THR A 126 -20.95 -17.14 30.87
N LEU A 127 -21.48 -17.60 29.73
CA LEU A 127 -21.12 -18.88 29.13
C LEU A 127 -19.80 -18.83 28.35
N GLY A 128 -19.66 -17.83 27.49
CA GLY A 128 -18.60 -17.72 26.49
C GLY A 128 -17.58 -16.61 26.73
N GLY A 129 -17.77 -15.75 27.74
CA GLY A 129 -16.83 -14.68 28.08
C GLY A 129 -16.87 -13.44 27.19
N HIS A 130 -17.79 -13.38 26.22
CA HIS A 130 -17.89 -12.28 25.25
C HIS A 130 -19.31 -11.70 25.20
N TRP A 131 -19.38 -10.37 25.10
CA TRP A 131 -20.65 -9.68 24.86
C TRP A 131 -21.03 -9.79 23.37
N PRO A 132 -22.30 -10.08 23.01
CA PRO A 132 -22.68 -10.22 21.61
C PRO A 132 -22.39 -8.96 20.77
N GLY A 133 -21.76 -9.16 19.61
CA GLY A 133 -21.39 -8.08 18.69
C GLY A 133 -21.43 -8.53 17.22
N PRO A 134 -21.43 -7.59 16.25
CA PRO A 134 -21.64 -7.89 14.83
C PRO A 134 -20.50 -8.68 14.20
N LEU A 135 -19.28 -8.52 14.73
CA LEU A 135 -18.07 -9.12 14.18
C LEU A 135 -17.97 -10.62 14.46
N PHE A 136 -18.73 -11.15 15.42
CA PHE A 136 -18.60 -12.53 15.86
C PHE A 136 -19.24 -13.52 14.88
N THR A 137 -18.68 -14.73 14.80
CA THR A 137 -19.19 -15.80 13.94
C THR A 137 -20.64 -16.14 14.25
N GLY A 138 -21.00 -16.26 15.53
CA GLY A 138 -22.38 -16.55 15.93
C GLY A 138 -23.40 -15.57 15.37
N SER A 139 -23.11 -14.26 15.45
CA SER A 139 -24.01 -13.23 14.90
C SER A 139 -24.17 -13.36 13.38
N ARG A 140 -23.08 -13.63 12.65
CA ARG A 140 -23.12 -13.84 11.19
C ARG A 140 -23.84 -15.12 10.79
N LEU A 141 -23.78 -16.18 11.60
CA LEU A 141 -24.57 -17.39 11.38
C LEU A 141 -26.08 -17.14 11.58
N LEU A 142 -26.47 -16.29 12.53
CA LEU A 142 -27.87 -15.88 12.67
C LEU A 142 -28.34 -15.10 11.45
N TRP A 143 -27.56 -14.09 11.02
CA TRP A 143 -27.84 -13.30 9.83
C TRP A 143 -27.98 -14.18 8.58
N LEU A 144 -27.08 -15.15 8.41
CA LEU A 144 -27.10 -16.07 7.28
C LEU A 144 -28.28 -17.04 7.37
N GLY A 145 -28.57 -17.57 8.56
CA GLY A 145 -29.70 -18.47 8.79
C GLY A 145 -31.06 -17.84 8.54
N GLU A 146 -31.21 -16.52 8.70
CA GLU A 146 -32.45 -15.80 8.37
C GLU A 146 -32.62 -15.54 6.87
N ARG A 147 -31.51 -15.35 6.15
CA ARG A 147 -31.51 -14.94 4.73
C ARG A 147 -31.36 -16.09 3.75
N GLU A 148 -30.44 -16.99 4.05
CA GLU A 148 -30.08 -18.13 3.20
C GLU A 148 -29.94 -19.41 4.06
N PRO A 149 -31.04 -19.96 4.62
CA PRO A 149 -30.99 -21.13 5.50
C PRO A 149 -30.28 -22.34 4.87
N ASP A 150 -30.42 -22.51 3.56
CA ASP A 150 -29.81 -23.61 2.80
C ASP A 150 -28.27 -23.54 2.78
N ALA A 151 -27.67 -22.35 3.00
CA ALA A 151 -26.22 -22.18 3.09
C ALA A 151 -25.60 -22.88 4.32
N LEU A 152 -26.42 -23.24 5.31
CA LEU A 152 -25.99 -23.98 6.51
C LEU A 152 -26.12 -25.50 6.35
N HIS A 153 -26.57 -26.01 5.20
CA HIS A 153 -26.75 -27.45 4.99
C HIS A 153 -25.43 -28.14 4.57
N GLY A 154 -25.02 -29.14 5.37
CA GLY A 154 -23.87 -30.00 5.03
C GLY A 154 -22.50 -29.33 5.13
N VAL A 155 -22.43 -28.09 5.60
CA VAL A 155 -21.18 -27.33 5.75
C VAL A 155 -20.51 -27.57 7.12
N LYS A 156 -19.25 -27.16 7.24
CA LYS A 156 -18.51 -27.00 8.49
C LYS A 156 -18.14 -25.53 8.72
N VAL A 157 -18.38 -25.03 9.93
CA VAL A 157 -17.98 -23.69 10.38
C VAL A 157 -16.52 -23.76 10.86
N LEU A 158 -15.66 -23.00 10.21
CA LEU A 158 -14.23 -22.95 10.47
C LEU A 158 -13.77 -21.50 10.66
N SER A 159 -12.73 -21.30 11.48
CA SER A 159 -11.95 -20.05 11.42
C SER A 159 -11.09 -20.03 10.15
N LEU A 160 -10.49 -18.87 9.82
CA LEU A 160 -9.57 -18.79 8.69
C LEU A 160 -8.35 -19.72 8.87
N SER A 161 -7.79 -19.83 10.08
CA SER A 161 -6.68 -20.75 10.35
C SER A 161 -7.08 -22.21 10.15
N ASP A 162 -8.27 -22.60 10.60
CA ASP A 162 -8.76 -23.97 10.45
C ASP A 162 -9.01 -24.30 8.97
N TRP A 163 -9.57 -23.35 8.21
CA TRP A 163 -9.75 -23.51 6.76
C TRP A 163 -8.42 -23.59 6.01
N ILE A 164 -7.43 -22.74 6.33
CA ILE A 164 -6.11 -22.83 5.71
C ILE A 164 -5.49 -24.19 6.04
N ALA A 165 -5.58 -24.69 7.27
CA ALA A 165 -5.12 -26.03 7.63
C ALA A 165 -5.81 -27.13 6.79
N CYS A 166 -7.13 -27.03 6.57
CA CYS A 166 -7.84 -27.92 5.65
C CYS A 166 -7.27 -27.84 4.23
N SER A 167 -6.98 -26.63 3.74
CA SER A 167 -6.37 -26.43 2.40
C SER A 167 -4.95 -27.00 2.27
N LEU A 168 -4.28 -27.28 3.39
CA LEU A 168 -3.00 -27.98 3.46
C LEU A 168 -3.17 -29.52 3.43
N GLY A 169 -4.33 -30.03 3.80
CA GLY A 169 -4.62 -31.47 3.91
C GLY A 169 -5.01 -31.94 5.32
N ALA A 170 -5.37 -31.02 6.24
CA ALA A 170 -5.91 -31.38 7.55
C ALA A 170 -7.40 -31.74 7.50
N GLU A 171 -7.85 -32.50 8.49
CA GLU A 171 -9.28 -32.74 8.72
C GLU A 171 -9.98 -31.45 9.24
N PRO A 172 -11.27 -31.25 8.95
CA PRO A 172 -12.01 -30.09 9.43
C PRO A 172 -12.30 -30.22 10.93
N VAL A 173 -11.45 -29.57 11.73
CA VAL A 173 -11.55 -29.42 13.18
C VAL A 173 -11.63 -27.94 13.56
N ALA A 174 -12.10 -27.64 14.77
CA ALA A 174 -12.05 -26.29 15.31
C ALA A 174 -11.02 -26.21 16.44
N GLU A 175 -10.01 -25.36 16.29
CA GLU A 175 -9.09 -25.10 17.38
C GLU A 175 -9.80 -24.31 18.49
N ARG A 176 -9.61 -24.73 19.75
CA ARG A 176 -10.39 -24.25 20.90
C ARG A 176 -10.25 -22.76 21.18
N SER A 177 -9.07 -22.16 21.02
CA SER A 177 -8.91 -20.72 21.22
C SER A 177 -9.64 -19.91 20.14
N GLN A 178 -9.70 -20.37 18.89
CA GLN A 178 -10.53 -19.76 17.85
C GLN A 178 -12.04 -20.00 18.10
N ALA A 179 -12.41 -21.22 18.48
CA ALA A 179 -13.80 -21.60 18.73
C ALA A 179 -14.42 -20.82 19.90
N ALA A 180 -13.63 -20.54 20.94
CA ALA A 180 -14.02 -19.72 22.09
C ALA A 180 -14.50 -18.31 21.68
N GLU A 181 -13.96 -17.77 20.60
CA GLU A 181 -14.18 -16.41 20.11
C GLU A 181 -15.42 -16.33 19.17
N THR A 182 -16.34 -17.30 19.22
CA THR A 182 -17.48 -17.40 18.29
C THR A 182 -18.82 -16.94 18.86
N LEU A 183 -18.93 -16.72 20.18
CA LEU A 183 -20.17 -16.62 20.97
C LEU A 183 -20.96 -17.93 21.12
N LEU A 184 -20.49 -19.03 20.53
CA LEU A 184 -21.20 -20.32 20.51
C LEU A 184 -20.43 -21.42 21.22
N PHE A 185 -19.51 -21.04 22.10
CA PHE A 185 -18.62 -21.92 22.84
C PHE A 185 -18.80 -21.74 24.34
N ASP A 186 -18.69 -22.83 25.09
CA ASP A 186 -18.78 -22.83 26.55
C ASP A 186 -17.38 -22.99 27.14
N LEU A 187 -16.90 -21.93 27.82
CA LEU A 187 -15.57 -21.89 28.41
C LEU A 187 -15.39 -22.95 29.50
N GLN A 188 -16.46 -23.33 30.20
CA GLN A 188 -16.41 -24.29 31.30
C GLN A 188 -16.24 -25.73 30.79
N SER A 189 -17.03 -26.12 29.78
CA SER A 189 -16.92 -27.46 29.17
C SER A 189 -15.77 -27.56 28.16
N ARG A 190 -15.22 -26.42 27.70
CA ARG A 190 -14.18 -26.32 26.66
C ARG A 190 -14.63 -26.97 25.35
N ASP A 191 -15.91 -26.82 25.02
CA ASP A 191 -16.51 -27.32 23.79
C ASP A 191 -17.65 -26.39 23.32
N TRP A 192 -18.24 -26.71 22.17
CA TRP A 192 -19.39 -25.97 21.65
C TRP A 192 -20.55 -25.92 22.65
N ALA A 193 -21.15 -24.75 22.78
CA ALA A 193 -22.31 -24.51 23.65
C ALA A 193 -23.59 -25.13 23.04
N HIS A 194 -23.67 -26.46 22.98
CA HIS A 194 -24.72 -27.19 22.24
C HIS A 194 -26.15 -26.78 22.61
N ALA A 195 -26.40 -26.44 23.87
CA ALA A 195 -27.72 -25.95 24.31
C ALA A 195 -28.06 -24.58 23.70
N LEU A 196 -27.09 -23.66 23.66
CA LEU A 196 -27.22 -22.34 23.04
C LEU A 196 -27.32 -22.43 21.51
N VAL A 197 -26.46 -23.25 20.88
CA VAL A 197 -26.51 -23.53 19.44
C VAL A 197 -27.91 -24.01 19.04
N LYS A 198 -28.48 -24.96 19.80
CA LYS A 198 -29.83 -25.46 19.57
C LYS A 198 -30.90 -24.40 19.80
N SER A 199 -30.79 -23.59 20.85
CA SER A 199 -31.79 -22.54 21.14
C SER A 199 -31.81 -21.44 20.08
N LYS A 200 -30.69 -21.24 19.39
CA LYS A 200 -30.55 -20.33 18.23
C LYS A 200 -31.00 -20.94 16.89
N GLY A 201 -31.47 -22.18 16.88
CA GLY A 201 -31.93 -22.83 15.65
C GLY A 201 -30.81 -23.20 14.68
N LEU A 202 -29.54 -23.17 15.12
CA LEU A 202 -28.40 -23.53 14.29
C LEU A 202 -28.21 -25.06 14.26
N PRO A 203 -27.94 -25.68 13.09
CA PRO A 203 -27.75 -27.13 13.03
C PRO A 203 -26.47 -27.56 13.73
N ALA A 204 -26.57 -28.43 14.74
CA ALA A 204 -25.39 -28.90 15.48
C ALA A 204 -24.32 -29.58 14.59
N SER A 205 -24.71 -30.12 13.44
CA SER A 205 -23.82 -30.79 12.49
C SER A 205 -22.79 -29.89 11.83
N ILE A 206 -23.00 -28.56 11.82
CA ILE A 206 -22.05 -27.62 11.19
C ILE A 206 -20.82 -27.35 12.06
N PHE A 207 -20.88 -27.66 13.35
CA PHE A 207 -19.79 -27.43 14.28
C PHE A 207 -18.88 -28.69 14.29
N PRO A 208 -17.60 -28.57 13.94
CA PRO A 208 -16.66 -29.69 13.92
C PRO A 208 -16.16 -30.06 15.33
N GLU A 209 -15.41 -31.16 15.45
CA GLU A 209 -14.75 -31.54 16.71
C GLU A 209 -13.75 -30.47 17.15
N THR A 210 -13.66 -30.23 18.46
CA THR A 210 -12.75 -29.23 19.04
C THR A 210 -11.41 -29.86 19.45
N VAL A 211 -10.30 -29.18 19.14
CA VAL A 211 -8.94 -29.64 19.45
C VAL A 211 -8.11 -28.56 20.14
N ASP A 212 -7.13 -28.96 20.96
CA ASP A 212 -6.17 -28.02 21.54
C ASP A 212 -5.07 -27.68 20.51
N ALA A 213 -4.56 -26.46 20.59
CA ALA A 213 -3.34 -26.04 19.89
C ALA A 213 -2.19 -27.04 20.07
N GLY A 214 -1.42 -27.27 19.01
CA GLY A 214 -0.32 -28.24 18.95
C GLY A 214 -0.75 -29.68 18.65
N THR A 215 -2.04 -29.99 18.64
CA THR A 215 -2.54 -31.32 18.25
C THR A 215 -2.23 -31.59 16.76
N PRO A 216 -1.67 -32.76 16.38
CA PRO A 216 -1.55 -33.16 14.98
C PRO A 216 -2.93 -33.39 14.36
N ILE A 217 -3.25 -32.66 13.28
CA ILE A 217 -4.58 -32.66 12.64
C ILE A 217 -4.55 -33.12 11.18
N GLY A 218 -3.37 -33.42 10.65
CA GLY A 218 -3.23 -33.94 9.29
C GLY A 218 -1.80 -34.03 8.81
N ARG A 219 -1.66 -34.31 7.52
CA ARG A 219 -0.38 -34.31 6.81
C ARG A 219 -0.50 -33.49 5.53
N LEU A 220 0.58 -32.79 5.19
CA LEU A 220 0.64 -31.95 4.00
C LEU A 220 0.37 -32.78 2.74
N SER A 221 -0.66 -32.40 1.98
CA SER A 221 -1.04 -33.06 0.73
C SER A 221 -0.04 -32.78 -0.39
N ASP A 222 -0.01 -33.61 -1.45
CA ASP A 222 0.87 -33.40 -2.61
C ASP A 222 0.60 -32.09 -3.36
N GLU A 223 -0.65 -31.64 -3.37
CA GLU A 223 -1.02 -30.35 -3.97
C GLU A 223 -0.48 -29.19 -3.14
N ALA A 224 -0.74 -29.20 -1.82
CA ALA A 224 -0.25 -28.16 -0.93
C ALA A 224 1.27 -28.13 -0.85
N ALA A 225 1.92 -29.31 -0.80
CA ALA A 225 3.37 -29.46 -0.87
C ALA A 225 3.95 -28.73 -2.08
N ARG A 226 3.40 -28.99 -3.28
CA ARG A 226 3.79 -28.28 -4.49
C ARG A 226 3.57 -26.78 -4.38
N HIS A 227 2.45 -26.32 -3.83
CA HIS A 227 2.08 -24.89 -3.72
C HIS A 227 2.97 -24.10 -2.76
N PHE A 228 3.30 -24.66 -1.60
CA PHE A 228 4.11 -24.01 -0.56
C PHE A 228 5.62 -24.27 -0.73
N GLY A 229 6.03 -25.18 -1.62
CA GLY A 229 7.45 -25.49 -1.84
C GLY A 229 8.03 -26.40 -0.77
N LEU A 230 7.20 -27.26 -0.19
CA LEU A 230 7.53 -28.20 0.88
C LEU A 230 7.37 -29.65 0.39
N PRO A 231 7.98 -30.65 1.04
CA PRO A 231 7.72 -32.06 0.76
C PRO A 231 6.34 -32.49 1.29
N PRO A 232 5.63 -33.42 0.61
CA PRO A 232 4.39 -33.97 1.12
C PRO A 232 4.63 -34.78 2.40
N GLY A 233 3.59 -34.90 3.22
CA GLY A 233 3.61 -35.75 4.42
C GLY A 233 4.08 -35.06 5.72
N ILE A 234 4.57 -33.82 5.65
CA ILE A 234 4.89 -33.00 6.84
C ILE A 234 3.68 -32.91 7.76
N THR A 235 3.89 -32.97 9.07
CA THR A 235 2.82 -32.88 10.07
C THR A 235 2.19 -31.49 10.05
N ILE A 236 0.85 -31.45 9.95
CA ILE A 236 0.06 -30.24 10.16
C ILE A 236 -0.47 -30.28 11.59
N SER A 237 -0.18 -29.24 12.36
CA SER A 237 -0.65 -29.08 13.74
C SER A 237 -1.73 -28.01 13.83
N ALA A 238 -2.70 -28.19 14.72
CA ALA A 238 -3.61 -27.12 15.11
C ALA A 238 -2.81 -25.94 15.64
N GLY A 239 -3.00 -24.76 15.07
CA GLY A 239 -2.38 -23.53 15.57
C GLY A 239 -3.24 -22.92 16.68
N GLY A 240 -3.67 -21.68 16.50
CA GLY A 240 -4.61 -21.04 17.41
C GLY A 240 -5.01 -19.64 16.94
N ALA A 241 -5.69 -18.90 17.82
CA ALA A 241 -5.98 -17.50 17.62
C ALA A 241 -4.69 -16.66 17.65
N ASP A 242 -4.63 -15.61 16.83
CA ASP A 242 -3.44 -14.77 16.63
C ASP A 242 -2.93 -14.10 17.91
N THR A 243 -3.82 -13.58 18.74
CA THR A 243 -3.46 -12.94 20.02
C THR A 243 -2.95 -13.96 21.04
N GLN A 244 -3.58 -15.12 21.13
CA GLN A 244 -3.20 -16.20 22.06
C GLN A 244 -1.90 -16.88 21.62
N CYS A 245 -1.68 -17.08 20.32
CA CYS A 245 -0.37 -17.47 19.79
C CYS A 245 0.68 -16.38 20.07
N GLY A 246 0.27 -15.11 20.02
CA GLY A 246 1.10 -13.97 20.43
C GLY A 246 1.59 -14.08 21.87
N LEU A 247 0.73 -14.49 22.81
CA LEU A 247 1.11 -14.76 24.21
C LEU A 247 2.16 -15.88 24.30
N LEU A 248 1.89 -17.00 23.64
CA LEU A 248 2.77 -18.17 23.62
C LEU A 248 4.17 -17.81 23.07
N GLY A 249 4.23 -17.18 21.90
CA GLY A 249 5.50 -16.75 21.31
C GLY A 249 6.16 -15.56 22.01
N SER A 250 5.46 -14.88 22.92
CA SER A 250 6.04 -13.88 23.82
C SER A 250 6.52 -14.48 25.14
N GLY A 251 6.29 -15.78 25.38
CA GLY A 251 6.63 -16.47 26.63
C GLY A 251 5.65 -16.21 27.79
N ALA A 252 4.51 -15.59 27.53
CA ALA A 252 3.47 -15.34 28.53
C ALA A 252 2.63 -16.61 28.75
N VAL A 253 3.19 -17.59 29.46
CA VAL A 253 2.62 -18.94 29.65
C VAL A 253 2.35 -19.29 31.12
N ALA A 254 2.34 -18.29 32.02
CA ALA A 254 2.05 -18.47 33.44
C ALA A 254 0.98 -17.48 33.94
N PRO A 255 0.12 -17.88 34.90
CA PRO A 255 -0.84 -16.98 35.52
C PRO A 255 -0.20 -15.70 36.06
N GLY A 256 -0.85 -14.56 35.81
CA GLY A 256 -0.34 -13.23 36.17
C GLY A 256 0.59 -12.60 35.12
N ASN A 257 1.04 -13.34 34.11
CA ASN A 257 1.73 -12.74 32.96
C ASN A 257 0.76 -11.81 32.22
N ILE A 258 1.19 -10.58 31.97
CA ILE A 258 0.47 -9.61 31.15
C ILE A 258 1.28 -9.35 29.88
N CYS A 259 0.60 -9.42 28.74
CA CYS A 259 1.19 -9.11 27.45
C CYS A 259 0.37 -8.04 26.71
N VAL A 260 1.07 -7.07 26.15
CA VAL A 260 0.55 -6.03 25.26
C VAL A 260 0.97 -6.40 23.84
N VAL A 261 0.02 -6.88 23.04
CA VAL A 261 0.26 -7.27 21.64
C VAL A 261 0.04 -6.05 20.75
N ALA A 262 1.05 -5.20 20.62
CA ALA A 262 0.94 -3.89 19.95
C ALA A 262 1.14 -3.98 18.43
N GLY A 263 0.14 -4.56 17.75
CA GLY A 263 0.09 -4.77 16.30
C GLY A 263 -0.88 -3.82 15.59
N THR A 264 -1.65 -4.34 14.62
CA THR A 264 -2.72 -3.57 13.93
C THR A 264 -3.75 -3.06 14.94
N SER A 265 -4.15 -3.91 15.87
CA SER A 265 -4.83 -3.58 17.12
C SER A 265 -3.88 -3.73 18.31
N MET A 266 -4.33 -3.34 19.52
CA MET A 266 -3.53 -3.48 20.75
C MET A 266 -4.26 -4.24 21.87
N PRO A 267 -4.50 -5.56 21.73
CA PRO A 267 -4.96 -6.41 22.82
C PRO A 267 -3.99 -6.37 24.00
N VAL A 268 -4.54 -6.25 25.20
CA VAL A 268 -3.83 -6.29 26.48
C VAL A 268 -4.43 -7.45 27.26
N GLN A 269 -3.67 -8.53 27.44
CA GLN A 269 -4.18 -9.76 28.00
C GLN A 269 -3.40 -10.15 29.24
N VAL A 270 -4.12 -10.62 30.27
CA VAL A 270 -3.54 -11.29 31.44
C VAL A 270 -3.87 -12.77 31.39
N VAL A 271 -2.87 -13.60 31.64
CA VAL A 271 -3.03 -15.06 31.74
C VAL A 271 -3.57 -15.42 33.11
N THR A 272 -4.54 -16.32 33.17
CA THR A 272 -5.17 -16.80 34.41
C THR A 272 -5.20 -18.33 34.45
N ASP A 273 -5.26 -18.91 35.65
CA ASP A 273 -5.39 -20.36 35.90
C ASP A 273 -6.85 -20.85 35.93
N GLY A 274 -7.80 -19.94 35.74
CA GLY A 274 -9.23 -20.20 35.66
C GLY A 274 -9.97 -19.09 34.90
N ILE A 275 -11.25 -19.34 34.63
CA ILE A 275 -12.13 -18.37 33.97
C ILE A 275 -12.35 -17.19 34.93
N VAL A 276 -12.04 -15.99 34.46
CA VAL A 276 -12.34 -14.73 35.15
C VAL A 276 -13.31 -13.95 34.28
N LEU A 277 -14.42 -13.51 34.87
CA LEU A 277 -15.40 -12.64 34.21
C LEU A 277 -15.41 -11.28 34.92
N ASP A 278 -15.42 -10.21 34.15
CA ASP A 278 -15.69 -8.88 34.68
C ASP A 278 -17.19 -8.76 34.98
N GLY A 279 -17.55 -8.45 36.24
CA GLY A 279 -18.94 -8.30 36.67
C GLY A 279 -19.67 -7.13 36.01
N GLU A 280 -18.94 -6.15 35.47
CA GLU A 280 -19.52 -5.07 34.67
C GLU A 280 -19.66 -5.43 33.18
N GLY A 281 -19.02 -6.53 32.74
CA GLY A 281 -19.02 -6.98 31.35
C GLY A 281 -18.12 -6.19 30.41
N ARG A 282 -17.14 -5.42 30.93
CA ARG A 282 -16.28 -4.54 30.12
C ARG A 282 -15.18 -5.30 29.39
N LEU A 283 -14.74 -6.43 29.93
CA LEU A 283 -13.61 -7.21 29.47
C LEU A 283 -14.07 -8.48 28.73
N TRP A 284 -13.17 -9.09 27.97
CA TRP A 284 -13.41 -10.39 27.36
C TRP A 284 -12.66 -11.50 28.10
N SER A 285 -13.29 -12.66 28.24
CA SER A 285 -12.68 -13.86 28.80
C SER A 285 -12.60 -14.93 27.72
N GLY A 286 -11.47 -15.63 27.66
CA GLY A 286 -11.23 -16.63 26.62
C GLY A 286 -10.25 -17.71 27.06
N LEU A 287 -9.91 -18.59 26.13
CA LEU A 287 -8.91 -19.62 26.35
C LEU A 287 -7.52 -19.10 25.97
N HIS A 288 -6.49 -19.52 26.71
CA HIS A 288 -5.13 -19.52 26.19
C HIS A 288 -4.94 -20.72 25.27
N VAL A 289 -3.98 -20.67 24.34
CA VAL A 289 -3.57 -21.84 23.53
C VAL A 289 -2.92 -22.95 24.36
N VAL A 290 -2.49 -22.65 25.60
CA VAL A 290 -1.88 -23.63 26.49
C VAL A 290 -3.02 -24.31 27.25
N PRO A 291 -3.19 -25.64 27.13
CA PRO A 291 -4.27 -26.34 27.81
C PRO A 291 -4.28 -26.07 29.31
N GLY A 292 -5.46 -25.74 29.85
CA GLY A 292 -5.66 -25.42 31.27
C GLY A 292 -5.44 -23.94 31.65
N LEU A 293 -4.95 -23.10 30.75
CA LEU A 293 -4.83 -21.65 30.95
C LEU A 293 -5.93 -20.87 30.22
N TYR A 294 -6.24 -19.71 30.77
CA TYR A 294 -7.27 -18.79 30.29
C TYR A 294 -6.68 -17.39 30.12
N VAL A 295 -7.43 -16.52 29.45
CA VAL A 295 -7.06 -15.12 29.26
C VAL A 295 -8.22 -14.23 29.67
N LEU A 296 -7.90 -13.13 30.34
CA LEU A 296 -8.78 -11.98 30.46
C LEU A 296 -8.18 -10.85 29.62
N GLU A 297 -8.99 -10.25 28.75
CA GLU A 297 -8.57 -9.28 27.76
C GLU A 297 -9.24 -7.93 27.99
N SER A 298 -8.38 -6.92 28.01
CA SER A 298 -8.71 -5.53 27.72
C SER A 298 -8.05 -5.16 26.37
N ASN A 299 -8.39 -4.04 25.76
CA ASN A 299 -8.01 -3.80 24.36
C ASN A 299 -7.93 -2.30 24.02
N GLY A 300 -6.81 -1.88 23.42
CA GLY A 300 -6.63 -0.55 22.85
C GLY A 300 -7.30 -0.33 21.50
N LEU A 301 -8.08 -1.32 21.02
CA LEU A 301 -8.71 -1.39 19.70
C LEU A 301 -7.70 -1.15 18.56
N ALA A 302 -8.13 -0.54 17.46
CA ALA A 302 -7.27 -0.19 16.34
C ALA A 302 -6.28 0.92 16.74
N THR A 303 -5.02 0.57 16.99
CA THR A 303 -3.98 1.55 17.36
C THR A 303 -2.86 1.59 16.31
N GLY A 304 -2.28 0.46 15.90
CA GLY A 304 -1.20 0.46 14.89
C GLY A 304 -1.67 0.96 13.53
N SER A 305 -2.88 0.59 13.10
CA SER A 305 -3.47 1.10 11.85
C SER A 305 -3.75 2.61 11.91
N VAL A 306 -4.15 3.12 13.08
CA VAL A 306 -4.40 4.55 13.31
C VAL A 306 -3.09 5.34 13.28
N LEU A 307 -2.01 4.80 13.87
CA LEU A 307 -0.67 5.38 13.78
C LEU A 307 -0.14 5.38 12.34
N GLU A 308 -0.33 4.30 11.58
CA GLU A 308 0.03 4.23 10.17
C GLU A 308 -0.74 5.27 9.34
N TRP A 309 -2.05 5.38 9.56
CA TRP A 309 -2.89 6.38 8.91
C TRP A 309 -2.42 7.80 9.21
N PHE A 310 -2.19 8.13 10.47
CA PHE A 310 -1.71 9.45 10.87
C PHE A 310 -0.34 9.76 10.26
N ALA A 311 0.57 8.78 10.30
CA ALA A 311 1.90 8.93 9.74
C ALA A 311 1.83 9.19 8.23
N LYS A 312 0.97 8.49 7.47
CA LYS A 312 0.78 8.73 6.04
C LYS A 312 0.27 10.14 5.72
N ILE A 313 -0.47 10.77 6.63
CA ILE A 313 -0.95 12.15 6.46
C ILE A 313 0.18 13.15 6.74
N VAL A 314 0.89 12.99 7.85
CA VAL A 314 1.87 13.98 8.34
C VAL A 314 3.27 13.82 7.72
N TYR A 315 3.58 12.61 7.24
CA TYR A 315 4.88 12.20 6.70
C TYR A 315 4.75 11.63 5.28
N ALA A 316 3.77 12.11 4.50
CA ALA A 316 3.45 11.61 3.16
C ALA A 316 4.65 11.55 2.18
N ASP A 317 5.63 12.44 2.36
CA ASP A 317 6.82 12.52 1.51
C ASP A 317 7.88 11.43 1.78
N TYR A 318 7.69 10.59 2.82
CA TYR A 318 8.65 9.57 3.23
C TYR A 318 8.17 8.17 2.86
N GLU A 319 9.09 7.33 2.38
CA GLU A 319 8.83 5.93 2.03
C GLU A 319 8.35 5.10 3.24
N ASN A 320 8.90 5.37 4.43
CA ASN A 320 8.49 4.75 5.68
C ASN A 320 8.00 5.83 6.68
N PRO A 321 6.75 6.30 6.56
CA PRO A 321 6.25 7.42 7.34
C PRO A 321 6.19 7.11 8.85
N VAL A 322 5.87 5.85 9.21
CA VAL A 322 5.80 5.42 10.61
C VAL A 322 7.18 5.48 11.25
N ALA A 323 8.23 4.94 10.62
CA ALA A 323 9.58 4.98 11.17
C ALA A 323 10.07 6.42 11.40
N VAL A 324 9.78 7.33 10.47
CA VAL A 324 10.13 8.76 10.60
C VAL A 324 9.37 9.40 11.74
N MET A 325 8.08 9.11 11.90
CA MET A 325 7.27 9.60 13.03
C MET A 325 7.86 9.18 14.39
N PHE A 326 8.25 7.91 14.54
CA PHE A 326 8.88 7.43 15.77
C PHE A 326 10.25 8.06 16.03
N ALA A 327 11.07 8.23 14.98
CA ALA A 327 12.38 8.88 15.10
C ALA A 327 12.23 10.36 15.48
N GLU A 328 11.27 11.07 14.88
CA GLU A 328 10.97 12.45 15.23
C GLU A 328 10.41 12.59 16.64
N ALA A 329 9.52 11.69 17.08
CA ALA A 329 8.98 11.71 18.44
C ALA A 329 10.08 11.64 19.52
N ALA A 330 11.24 11.03 19.22
CA ALA A 330 12.40 11.00 20.12
C ALA A 330 13.04 12.39 20.34
N LEU A 331 12.80 13.35 19.45
CA LEU A 331 13.28 14.73 19.56
C LEU A 331 12.44 15.57 20.54
N SER A 332 11.31 15.06 21.02
CA SER A 332 10.46 15.70 22.01
C SER A 332 10.55 14.99 23.37
N GLY A 333 10.62 15.78 24.44
CA GLY A 333 10.49 15.27 25.81
C GLY A 333 9.04 14.91 26.20
N PRO A 334 8.85 14.31 27.39
CA PRO A 334 7.55 13.94 27.93
C PRO A 334 6.52 15.08 27.91
N GLY A 335 5.29 14.78 27.50
CA GLY A 335 4.18 15.74 27.44
C GLY A 335 4.16 16.61 26.17
N GLY A 336 4.95 16.22 25.14
CA GLY A 336 4.83 16.76 23.78
C GLY A 336 4.85 18.28 23.67
N ALA A 337 5.63 18.98 24.50
CA ALA A 337 5.66 20.44 24.60
C ALA A 337 4.26 21.10 24.79
N GLY A 338 3.38 20.47 25.57
CA GLY A 338 2.02 20.97 25.83
C GLY A 338 0.98 20.51 24.81
N SER A 339 1.32 19.57 23.93
CA SER A 339 0.36 18.81 23.13
C SER A 339 -0.07 17.53 23.83
N PHE A 340 -1.32 17.13 23.63
CA PHE A 340 -1.96 16.03 24.32
C PHE A 340 -2.83 15.22 23.35
N SER A 341 -2.82 13.88 23.43
CA SER A 341 -3.58 13.04 22.51
C SER A 341 -4.43 11.98 23.24
N THR A 342 -5.68 11.85 22.79
CA THR A 342 -6.51 10.63 22.95
C THR A 342 -6.72 9.94 21.60
N PHE A 343 -6.04 10.38 20.55
CA PHE A 343 -6.16 9.84 19.20
C PHE A 343 -5.52 8.44 19.13
N GLY A 344 -6.30 7.43 18.74
CA GLY A 344 -5.85 6.03 18.74
C GLY A 344 -5.67 5.40 20.13
N ALA A 345 -6.09 6.11 21.19
CA ALA A 345 -5.97 5.65 22.57
C ALA A 345 -7.37 5.29 23.11
N CYS A 346 -7.53 4.08 23.63
CA CYS A 346 -8.83 3.56 24.07
C CYS A 346 -8.69 2.77 25.37
N THR A 347 -9.64 2.96 26.28
CA THR A 347 -9.87 2.06 27.41
C THR A 347 -11.06 1.18 27.07
N PHE A 348 -10.88 -0.14 27.16
CA PHE A 348 -11.84 -1.09 26.62
C PHE A 348 -13.15 -1.18 27.41
N ASP A 349 -14.25 -1.33 26.67
CA ASP A 349 -15.57 -1.67 27.18
C ASP A 349 -16.33 -2.47 26.12
N ALA A 350 -16.41 -3.79 26.33
CA ALA A 350 -17.07 -4.73 25.44
C ALA A 350 -18.58 -4.47 25.27
N ARG A 351 -19.26 -3.85 26.25
CA ARG A 351 -20.69 -3.51 26.16
C ARG A 351 -20.94 -2.24 25.37
N ARG A 352 -19.92 -1.39 25.25
CA ARG A 352 -19.97 -0.08 24.61
C ARG A 352 -18.96 0.04 23.49
N LEU A 353 -18.81 -1.02 22.70
CA LEU A 353 -18.01 -1.05 21.47
C LEU A 353 -18.64 -0.15 20.40
N ASN A 354 -18.38 1.15 20.55
CA ASN A 354 -18.77 2.23 19.66
C ASN A 354 -17.62 2.60 18.72
N MET A 355 -17.89 3.43 17.70
CA MET A 355 -16.82 3.97 16.86
C MET A 355 -15.85 4.81 17.71
N PRO A 356 -14.54 4.53 17.70
CA PRO A 356 -13.58 5.28 18.51
C PRO A 356 -13.52 6.74 18.08
N VAL A 357 -13.64 7.67 19.05
CA VAL A 357 -13.46 9.11 18.84
C VAL A 357 -12.20 9.57 19.55
N GLY A 358 -11.23 10.05 18.77
CA GLY A 358 -9.93 10.49 19.27
C GLY A 358 -9.68 11.96 18.99
N ASN A 359 -8.87 12.63 19.82
CA ASN A 359 -8.51 14.03 19.64
C ASN A 359 -7.01 14.27 19.87
N ILE A 360 -6.47 15.25 19.15
CA ILE A 360 -5.17 15.86 19.45
C ILE A 360 -5.44 17.29 19.86
N SER A 361 -5.11 17.62 21.11
CA SER A 361 -5.34 18.92 21.74
C SER A 361 -4.02 19.66 21.91
N MET A 362 -3.98 20.91 21.46
CA MET A 362 -2.81 21.79 21.60
C MET A 362 -3.26 23.25 21.73
N SER A 363 -2.47 24.06 22.43
CA SER A 363 -2.72 25.50 22.51
C SER A 363 -1.88 26.23 21.46
N HIS A 364 -2.56 26.93 20.54
CA HIS A 364 -1.94 27.72 19.48
C HIS A 364 -1.11 28.92 20.00
N LEU A 365 -1.22 29.26 21.29
CA LEU A 365 -0.43 30.33 21.93
C LEU A 365 0.93 29.85 22.43
N VAL A 366 1.07 28.56 22.74
CA VAL A 366 2.28 28.00 23.38
C VAL A 366 2.97 26.94 22.53
N THR A 367 2.24 26.32 21.59
CA THR A 367 2.82 25.35 20.65
C THR A 367 3.58 26.13 19.58
N PRO A 368 4.91 26.01 19.49
CA PRO A 368 5.68 26.85 18.56
C PRO A 368 5.30 26.49 17.12
N ALA A 369 4.84 27.47 16.33
CA ALA A 369 4.48 27.27 14.93
C ALA A 369 5.67 26.85 14.02
N SER A 370 6.91 26.93 14.54
CA SER A 370 8.16 26.65 13.81
C SER A 370 8.95 25.44 14.32
N GLU A 371 8.57 24.85 15.45
CA GLU A 371 9.27 23.69 16.03
C GLU A 371 8.42 22.42 15.87
N GLY A 372 8.37 21.95 14.63
CA GLY A 372 8.34 20.53 14.31
C GLY A 372 7.11 19.70 14.67
N ARG A 373 6.58 19.03 13.65
CA ARG A 373 5.60 17.94 13.74
C ARG A 373 5.98 16.81 14.73
N TRP A 374 7.23 16.74 15.21
CA TRP A 374 7.71 15.80 16.23
C TRP A 374 6.98 15.90 17.58
N HIS A 375 6.52 17.09 18.01
CA HIS A 375 5.74 17.20 19.25
C HIS A 375 4.37 16.53 19.14
N LEU A 376 3.75 16.61 17.96
CA LEU A 376 2.51 15.89 17.65
C LEU A 376 2.73 14.38 17.60
N ALA A 377 3.83 13.95 16.97
CA ALA A 377 4.22 12.55 16.97
C ALA A 377 4.42 12.02 18.40
N ARG A 378 5.10 12.79 19.26
CA ARG A 378 5.31 12.43 20.67
C ARG A 378 4.00 12.30 21.44
N SER A 379 3.12 13.31 21.39
CA SER A 379 1.86 13.26 22.14
C SER A 379 0.94 12.13 21.67
N LEU A 380 0.97 11.80 20.38
CA LEU A 380 0.24 10.64 19.84
C LEU A 380 0.74 9.32 20.44
N LEU A 381 2.06 9.08 20.43
CA LEU A 381 2.65 7.88 21.02
C LEU A 381 2.43 7.79 22.54
N GLU A 382 2.49 8.93 23.24
CA GLU A 382 2.18 9.04 24.66
C GLU A 382 0.73 8.68 24.95
N GLY A 383 -0.23 9.19 24.17
CA GLY A 383 -1.64 8.85 24.31
C GLY A 383 -1.87 7.34 24.24
N VAL A 384 -1.24 6.66 23.28
CA VAL A 384 -1.31 5.20 23.15
C VAL A 384 -0.67 4.50 24.37
N ALA A 385 0.52 4.92 24.82
CA ALA A 385 1.16 4.34 26.01
C ALA A 385 0.33 4.56 27.30
N LEU A 386 -0.33 5.71 27.44
CA LEU A 386 -1.25 6.00 28.55
C LEU A 386 -2.47 5.07 28.53
N SER A 387 -2.99 4.74 27.35
CA SER A 387 -4.06 3.74 27.24
C SER A 387 -3.60 2.33 27.59
N VAL A 388 -2.34 1.97 27.36
CA VAL A 388 -1.79 0.69 27.86
C VAL A 388 -1.93 0.62 29.37
N ARG A 389 -1.55 1.68 30.10
CA ARG A 389 -1.72 1.72 31.54
C ARG A 389 -3.18 1.61 31.97
N ALA A 390 -4.10 2.30 31.30
CA ALA A 390 -5.52 2.22 31.62
C ALA A 390 -6.07 0.79 31.50
N ASN A 391 -5.73 0.10 30.41
CA ASN A 391 -6.17 -1.28 30.18
C ASN A 391 -5.48 -2.27 31.15
N VAL A 392 -4.20 -2.06 31.51
CA VAL A 392 -3.51 -2.87 32.52
C VAL A 392 -4.12 -2.67 33.91
N GLU A 393 -4.40 -1.44 34.32
CA GLU A 393 -5.05 -1.16 35.62
C GLU A 393 -6.45 -1.78 35.67
N GLN A 394 -7.21 -1.74 34.57
CA GLN A 394 -8.53 -2.38 34.47
C GLN A 394 -8.46 -3.91 34.63
N LEU A 395 -7.45 -4.57 34.04
CA LEU A 395 -7.24 -6.01 34.23
C LEU A 395 -6.87 -6.37 35.66
N MET A 396 -6.01 -5.56 36.30
CA MET A 396 -5.60 -5.76 37.68
C MET A 396 -6.77 -5.57 38.66
N GLU A 397 -7.64 -4.60 38.40
CA GLU A 397 -8.88 -4.39 39.15
C GLU A 397 -9.76 -5.64 39.15
N VAL A 398 -10.01 -6.23 37.97
CA VAL A 398 -10.91 -7.38 37.84
C VAL A 398 -10.27 -8.68 38.35
N THR A 399 -8.99 -8.91 38.08
CA THR A 399 -8.29 -10.12 38.55
C THR A 399 -7.95 -10.08 40.03
N CYS A 400 -8.05 -8.92 40.69
CA CYS A 400 -7.54 -8.70 42.05
C CYS A 400 -6.07 -9.13 42.21
N SER A 401 -5.28 -9.01 41.13
CA SER A 401 -3.89 -9.46 41.04
C SER A 401 -2.98 -8.33 40.56
N GLY A 402 -1.74 -8.32 41.03
CA GLY A 402 -0.72 -7.35 40.61
C GLY A 402 0.46 -8.04 39.95
N THR A 403 1.10 -7.36 39.00
CA THR A 403 2.41 -7.74 38.45
C THR A 403 3.31 -6.52 38.37
N ASP A 404 4.61 -6.73 38.62
CA ASP A 404 5.67 -5.74 38.43
C ASP A 404 6.26 -5.79 37.02
N GLU A 405 5.88 -6.79 36.22
CA GLU A 405 6.42 -7.06 34.88
C GLU A 405 5.31 -7.16 33.83
N LEU A 406 5.60 -6.65 32.63
CA LEU A 406 4.77 -6.72 31.43
C LEU A 406 5.62 -7.19 30.25
N VAL A 407 4.99 -7.86 29.28
CA VAL A 407 5.60 -8.14 27.98
C VAL A 407 4.98 -7.24 26.92
N VAL A 408 5.79 -6.64 26.05
CA VAL A 408 5.32 -5.83 24.91
C VAL A 408 5.85 -6.44 23.62
N SER A 409 4.95 -6.90 22.75
CA SER A 409 5.28 -7.61 21.51
C SER A 409 4.65 -6.97 20.27
N ALA A 410 4.81 -7.62 19.11
CA ALA A 410 4.32 -7.17 17.79
C ALA A 410 5.00 -5.87 17.28
N GLY A 411 4.44 -5.26 16.23
CA GLY A 411 5.13 -4.28 15.39
C GLY A 411 5.67 -3.05 16.13
N MET A 412 4.93 -2.52 17.10
CA MET A 412 5.35 -1.34 17.86
C MET A 412 6.50 -1.62 18.84
N SER A 413 6.69 -2.88 19.26
CA SER A 413 7.78 -3.29 20.15
C SER A 413 9.18 -3.09 19.57
N ARG A 414 9.28 -2.87 18.25
CA ARG A 414 10.52 -2.51 17.56
C ARG A 414 11.07 -1.15 18.00
N SER A 415 10.20 -0.25 18.47
CA SER A 415 10.58 1.08 18.93
C SER A 415 11.03 1.06 20.39
N GLU A 416 12.33 1.23 20.61
CA GLU A 416 12.92 1.35 21.96
C GLU A 416 12.32 2.52 22.75
N LEU A 417 12.07 3.65 22.08
CA LEU A 417 11.43 4.82 22.68
C LEU A 417 10.05 4.46 23.27
N TRP A 418 9.25 3.72 22.51
CA TRP A 418 7.88 3.43 22.92
C TRP A 418 7.82 2.33 23.96
N THR A 419 8.65 1.30 23.89
CA THR A 419 8.73 0.26 24.93
C THR A 419 9.24 0.82 26.26
N GLN A 420 10.22 1.73 26.24
CA GLN A 420 10.63 2.49 27.44
C GLN A 420 9.49 3.37 27.96
N MET A 421 8.77 4.06 27.07
CA MET A 421 7.63 4.91 27.45
C MET A 421 6.52 4.09 28.11
N VAL A 422 6.21 2.89 27.62
CA VAL A 422 5.24 1.98 28.27
C VAL A 422 5.71 1.61 29.68
N SER A 423 7.00 1.32 29.87
CA SER A 423 7.57 1.07 31.20
C SER A 423 7.43 2.27 32.14
N ASP A 424 7.79 3.47 31.67
CA ASP A 424 7.70 4.70 32.46
C ASP A 424 6.26 5.05 32.83
N VAL A 425 5.34 4.90 31.87
CA VAL A 425 3.92 5.21 32.03
C VAL A 425 3.27 4.25 33.02
N THR A 426 3.47 2.94 32.83
CA THR A 426 2.86 1.89 33.69
C THR A 426 3.54 1.77 35.04
N GLY A 427 4.78 2.24 35.17
CA GLY A 427 5.62 2.03 36.36
C GLY A 427 6.06 0.57 36.53
N LYS A 428 6.01 -0.24 35.45
CA LYS A 428 6.35 -1.67 35.45
C LYS A 428 7.57 -1.93 34.60
N THR A 429 8.29 -3.01 34.91
CA THR A 429 9.36 -3.51 34.05
C THR A 429 8.74 -4.08 32.76
N VAL A 430 9.27 -3.72 31.60
CA VAL A 430 8.79 -4.19 30.30
C VAL A 430 9.84 -5.10 29.65
N ALA A 431 9.45 -6.34 29.37
CA ALA A 431 10.20 -7.27 28.53
C ALA A 431 9.77 -7.13 27.06
N VAL A 432 10.73 -7.12 26.15
CA VAL A 432 10.50 -7.12 24.71
C VAL A 432 11.04 -8.42 24.11
N PRO A 433 10.19 -9.27 23.51
CA PRO A 433 10.63 -10.54 22.92
C PRO A 433 11.71 -10.37 21.85
N ALA A 434 12.59 -11.36 21.73
CA ALA A 434 13.66 -11.38 20.75
C ALA A 434 13.15 -11.51 19.31
N VAL A 435 12.03 -12.20 19.13
CA VAL A 435 11.30 -12.29 17.87
C VAL A 435 10.12 -11.33 17.93
N CYS A 436 10.13 -10.33 17.05
CA CYS A 436 9.04 -9.34 16.99
C CYS A 436 7.71 -9.99 16.55
N GLU A 437 7.79 -11.00 15.70
CA GLU A 437 6.67 -11.76 15.14
C GLU A 437 6.17 -12.86 16.10
N ALA A 438 5.89 -12.47 17.35
CA ALA A 438 5.51 -13.40 18.42
C ALA A 438 4.30 -14.29 18.08
N THR A 439 3.30 -13.77 17.37
CA THR A 439 2.14 -14.56 16.91
C THR A 439 2.55 -15.73 16.02
N ALA A 440 3.36 -15.47 15.00
CA ALA A 440 3.84 -16.52 14.10
C ALA A 440 4.81 -17.47 14.82
N LEU A 441 5.60 -16.98 15.78
CA LEU A 441 6.44 -17.83 16.62
C LEU A 441 5.62 -18.78 17.50
N GLY A 442 4.53 -18.31 18.10
CA GLY A 442 3.62 -19.17 18.87
C GLY A 442 3.01 -20.27 18.02
N ALA A 443 2.60 -19.97 16.79
CA ALA A 443 2.17 -20.99 15.84
C ALA A 443 3.30 -21.97 15.49
N ALA A 444 4.55 -21.51 15.33
CA ALA A 444 5.69 -22.40 15.12
C ALA A 444 5.94 -23.33 16.32
N VAL A 445 5.72 -22.86 17.55
CA VAL A 445 5.74 -23.71 18.76
C VAL A 445 4.65 -24.79 18.67
N CYS A 446 3.43 -24.45 18.24
CA CYS A 446 2.37 -25.45 17.98
C CYS A 446 2.78 -26.48 16.92
N ALA A 447 3.44 -26.04 15.83
CA ALA A 447 3.98 -26.92 14.81
C ALA A 447 5.00 -27.90 15.41
N GLY A 448 5.89 -27.41 16.28
CA GLY A 448 6.91 -28.21 16.96
C GLY A 448 6.34 -29.25 17.91
N VAL A 449 5.31 -28.92 18.69
CA VAL A 449 4.62 -29.89 19.55
C VAL A 449 4.00 -31.02 18.73
N GLY A 450 3.23 -30.68 17.68
CA GLY A 450 2.61 -31.72 16.85
C GLY A 450 3.60 -32.54 16.04
N ALA A 451 4.76 -31.98 15.68
CA ALA A 451 5.87 -32.71 15.06
C ALA A 451 6.70 -33.54 16.06
N GLY A 452 6.44 -33.44 17.37
CA GLY A 452 7.19 -34.15 18.41
C GLY A 452 8.56 -33.56 18.73
N VAL A 453 8.82 -32.32 18.32
CA VAL A 453 10.05 -31.57 18.64
C VAL A 453 10.04 -31.11 20.09
N PHE A 454 8.89 -30.60 20.56
CA PHE A 454 8.68 -30.15 21.94
C PHE A 454 7.70 -31.09 22.65
N VAL A 455 7.92 -31.31 23.95
CA VAL A 455 7.05 -32.17 24.77
C VAL A 455 5.67 -31.54 25.00
N ASP A 456 5.62 -30.21 25.13
CA ASP A 456 4.41 -29.41 25.28
C ASP A 456 4.67 -27.96 24.83
N LEU A 457 3.61 -27.15 24.81
CA LEU A 457 3.68 -25.75 24.38
C LEU A 457 4.52 -24.88 25.32
N VAL A 458 4.54 -25.18 26.62
CA VAL A 458 5.31 -24.41 27.62
C VAL A 458 6.80 -24.61 27.41
N ALA A 459 7.23 -25.85 27.18
CA ALA A 459 8.61 -26.19 26.85
C ALA A 459 9.07 -25.54 25.54
N GLY A 460 8.24 -25.60 24.49
CA GLY A 460 8.57 -24.96 23.21
C GLY A 460 8.66 -23.43 23.30
N ALA A 461 7.79 -22.80 24.09
CA ALA A 461 7.89 -21.36 24.37
C ALA A 461 9.15 -21.03 25.19
N ALA A 462 9.51 -21.83 26.19
CA ALA A 462 10.74 -21.61 26.96
C ALA A 462 12.01 -21.71 26.09
N GLU A 463 11.99 -22.54 25.04
CA GLU A 463 13.11 -22.72 24.12
C GLU A 463 13.21 -21.62 23.06
N LEU A 464 12.07 -21.19 22.49
CA LEU A 464 12.07 -20.25 21.36
C LEU A 464 11.76 -18.78 21.75
N SER A 465 11.02 -18.55 22.82
CA SER A 465 10.58 -17.21 23.25
C SER A 465 11.64 -16.53 24.14
N GLY A 466 12.72 -16.06 23.52
CA GLY A 466 13.75 -15.26 24.19
C GLY A 466 13.34 -13.80 24.40
N VAL A 467 14.03 -13.08 25.30
CA VAL A 467 13.86 -11.62 25.52
C VAL A 467 15.05 -10.87 24.93
N ALA A 468 14.80 -9.90 24.03
CA ALA A 468 15.85 -9.07 23.46
C ALA A 468 16.20 -7.86 24.33
N ARG A 469 15.20 -7.24 24.96
CA ARG A 469 15.38 -6.02 25.76
C ARG A 469 14.52 -6.03 27.01
N TRP A 470 15.06 -5.41 28.06
CA TRP A 470 14.37 -5.11 29.30
C TRP A 470 14.39 -3.60 29.52
N HIS A 471 13.23 -3.03 29.85
CA HIS A 471 13.08 -1.64 30.26
C HIS A 471 12.60 -1.60 31.70
N ALA A 472 13.33 -0.90 32.56
CA ALA A 472 12.87 -0.57 33.90
C ALA A 472 12.32 0.87 33.90
N PRO A 473 11.39 1.21 34.82
CA PRO A 473 10.88 2.57 34.93
C PRO A 473 12.03 3.58 35.11
N GLY A 474 12.11 4.53 34.20
CA GLY A 474 13.13 5.55 34.10
C GLY A 474 12.78 6.86 34.83
N PRO A 475 13.60 7.91 34.64
CA PRO A 475 13.41 9.20 35.32
C PRO A 475 12.09 9.90 34.97
N ASP A 476 11.54 9.61 33.79
CA ASP A 476 10.30 10.22 33.29
C ASP A 476 9.03 9.60 33.90
N SER A 477 9.14 8.47 34.62
CA SER A 477 7.98 7.77 35.18
C SER A 477 7.13 8.66 36.10
N SER A 478 7.77 9.52 36.91
CA SER A 478 7.04 10.46 37.77
C SER A 478 6.28 11.54 36.98
N VAL A 479 6.76 11.91 35.79
CA VAL A 479 6.10 12.86 34.89
C VAL A 479 4.89 12.17 34.27
N TYR A 480 5.07 10.96 33.75
CA TYR A 480 4.00 10.19 33.13
C TYR A 480 2.89 9.81 34.12
N ALA A 481 3.20 9.56 35.39
CA ALA A 481 2.18 9.36 36.41
C ALA A 481 1.22 10.56 36.52
N ARG A 482 1.74 11.79 36.52
CA ARG A 482 0.91 13.01 36.53
C ARG A 482 0.15 13.21 35.22
N LEU A 483 0.79 12.94 34.08
CA LEU A 483 0.14 13.02 32.78
C LEU A 483 -1.02 12.02 32.67
N TYR A 484 -0.86 10.82 33.23
CA TYR A 484 -1.90 9.79 33.25
C TYR A 484 -3.11 10.19 34.08
N GLU A 485 -2.92 10.76 35.28
CA GLU A 485 -4.04 11.27 36.09
C GLU A 485 -4.87 12.32 35.32
N GLY A 486 -4.18 13.26 34.65
CA GLY A 486 -4.82 14.24 33.79
C GLY A 486 -5.52 13.60 32.59
N TRP A 487 -4.84 12.65 31.94
CA TRP A 487 -5.34 11.96 30.75
C TRP A 487 -6.61 11.16 31.05
N SER A 488 -6.59 10.35 32.10
CA SER A 488 -7.71 9.52 32.55
C SER A 488 -8.91 10.38 32.93
N ARG A 489 -8.69 11.46 33.69
CA ARG A 489 -9.76 12.42 34.04
C ARG A 489 -10.38 13.07 32.79
N THR A 490 -9.58 13.45 31.81
CA THR A 490 -10.07 14.03 30.55
C THR A 490 -10.90 13.04 29.74
N CYS A 491 -10.48 11.77 29.66
CA CYS A 491 -11.27 10.72 29.00
C CYS A 491 -12.64 10.57 29.67
N SER A 492 -12.67 10.48 31.01
CA SER A 492 -13.91 10.38 31.78
C SER A 492 -14.84 11.58 31.60
N LEU A 493 -14.30 12.81 31.58
CA LEU A 493 -15.09 14.02 31.35
C LEU A 493 -15.68 14.11 29.93
N ARG A 494 -15.05 13.47 28.95
CA ARG A 494 -15.45 13.52 27.54
C ARG A 494 -16.32 12.36 27.10
N ALA A 495 -16.41 11.27 27.87
CA ALA A 495 -17.09 10.04 27.49
C ALA A 495 -18.49 10.26 26.87
N ALA A 496 -19.35 11.07 27.49
CA ALA A 496 -20.69 11.36 26.95
C ALA A 496 -20.68 12.14 25.62
N SER A 497 -19.70 13.03 25.43
CA SER A 497 -19.54 13.75 24.16
C SER A 497 -19.02 12.82 23.06
N ASP A 498 -18.07 11.95 23.39
CA ASP A 498 -17.49 11.01 22.45
C ASP A 498 -18.52 9.95 22.02
N GLU A 499 -19.36 9.49 22.93
CA GLU A 499 -20.51 8.62 22.64
C GLU A 499 -21.51 9.27 21.69
N HIS A 500 -21.86 10.55 21.93
CA HIS A 500 -22.74 11.29 21.02
C HIS A 500 -22.15 11.44 19.62
N LEU A 501 -20.85 11.78 19.52
CA LEU A 501 -20.14 11.90 18.25
C LEU A 501 -20.05 10.56 17.50
N SER A 502 -19.77 9.47 18.22
CA SER A 502 -19.80 8.12 17.64
C SER A 502 -21.17 7.79 17.03
N GLY A 503 -22.26 8.16 17.72
CA GLY A 503 -23.62 8.00 17.19
C GLY A 503 -23.83 8.75 15.88
N LEU A 504 -23.38 10.01 15.80
CA LEU A 504 -23.47 10.82 14.57
C LEU A 504 -22.63 10.23 13.42
N LEU A 505 -21.42 9.73 13.70
CA LEU A 505 -20.56 9.07 12.72
C LEU A 505 -21.20 7.78 12.19
N THR A 506 -21.79 6.99 13.08
CA THR A 506 -22.50 5.76 12.73
C THR A 506 -23.70 6.07 11.83
N MET A 507 -24.50 7.09 12.18
CA MET A 507 -25.61 7.55 11.34
C MET A 507 -25.14 8.00 9.95
N ALA A 508 -24.07 8.79 9.88
CA ALA A 508 -23.53 9.27 8.61
C ALA A 508 -22.99 8.11 7.73
N LEU A 509 -22.47 7.03 8.33
CA LEU A 509 -22.06 5.83 7.59
C LEU A 509 -23.26 5.06 7.05
N LEU A 510 -24.32 4.91 7.83
CA LEU A 510 -25.55 4.24 7.40
C LEU A 510 -26.32 5.01 6.31
N GLU A 511 -26.19 6.35 6.30
CA GLU A 511 -26.77 7.23 5.27
C GLU A 511 -25.96 7.28 3.97
N ARG A 512 -24.67 6.88 4.00
CA ARG A 512 -23.91 6.69 2.76
C ARG A 512 -24.53 5.51 2.01
N GLY A 513 -25.25 5.81 0.94
CA GLY A 513 -25.59 4.81 -0.07
C GLY A 513 -24.33 4.08 -0.54
N GLU A 514 -24.50 2.84 -1.03
CA GLU A 514 -23.39 2.02 -1.53
C GLU A 514 -22.47 2.89 -2.42
N PRO A 515 -21.13 2.85 -2.24
CA PRO A 515 -20.26 3.24 -3.32
C PRO A 515 -20.70 2.42 -4.54
N ASP A 516 -20.82 3.01 -5.73
CA ASP A 516 -21.09 2.29 -6.97
C ASP A 516 -20.02 1.20 -7.14
N GLY A 517 -20.30 0.02 -6.57
CA GLY A 517 -19.44 -1.14 -6.58
C GLY A 517 -19.65 -1.79 -7.92
N ALA A 518 -18.70 -1.58 -8.83
CA ALA A 518 -18.70 -2.24 -10.12
C ALA A 518 -18.84 -3.76 -9.89
N ALA A 519 -19.90 -4.35 -10.44
CA ALA A 519 -20.05 -5.78 -10.49
C ALA A 519 -18.86 -6.39 -11.25
N PRO A 520 -18.39 -7.59 -10.88
CA PRO A 520 -17.34 -8.26 -11.64
C PRO A 520 -17.76 -8.42 -13.10
N LEU A 521 -16.86 -8.01 -14.00
CA LEU A 521 -17.08 -7.94 -15.43
C LEU A 521 -17.25 -9.36 -16.01
N SER A 522 -18.44 -9.66 -16.54
CA SER A 522 -18.69 -10.90 -17.27
C SER A 522 -18.13 -10.90 -18.70
N PHE A 523 -17.73 -9.72 -19.21
CA PHE A 523 -17.19 -9.51 -20.56
C PHE A 523 -15.67 -9.26 -20.51
N ARG A 524 -14.90 -9.96 -21.35
CA ARG A 524 -13.46 -9.77 -21.50
C ARG A 524 -13.14 -9.39 -22.96
N PRO A 525 -12.68 -8.16 -23.25
CA PRO A 525 -12.38 -7.76 -24.62
C PRO A 525 -11.10 -8.43 -25.13
N ARG A 526 -11.00 -8.63 -26.44
CA ARG A 526 -9.75 -8.97 -27.13
C ARG A 526 -8.97 -7.70 -27.43
N VAL A 527 -7.77 -7.59 -26.88
CA VAL A 527 -6.95 -6.37 -26.95
C VAL A 527 -5.65 -6.66 -27.69
N MET A 528 -5.42 -5.94 -28.78
CA MET A 528 -4.13 -5.91 -29.46
C MET A 528 -3.24 -4.82 -28.84
N VAL A 529 -2.05 -5.19 -28.42
CA VAL A 529 -1.08 -4.27 -27.81
C VAL A 529 0.18 -4.21 -28.68
N THR A 530 0.36 -3.09 -29.36
CA THR A 530 1.56 -2.81 -30.16
C THR A 530 2.49 -1.79 -29.50
N ALA A 531 2.00 -1.06 -28.49
CA ALA A 531 2.82 -0.21 -27.63
C ALA A 531 3.83 -1.04 -26.81
N SER A 532 5.01 -0.52 -26.51
CA SER A 532 5.93 -1.19 -25.56
C SER A 532 5.32 -1.21 -24.16
N MET A 533 5.31 -2.36 -23.48
CA MET A 533 4.78 -2.51 -22.12
C MET A 533 5.72 -3.40 -21.30
N ASP A 534 5.73 -3.20 -19.99
CA ASP A 534 6.46 -4.07 -19.08
C ASP A 534 5.62 -5.30 -18.66
N ALA A 535 6.26 -6.25 -18.00
CA ALA A 535 5.63 -7.52 -17.63
C ALA A 535 4.48 -7.32 -16.63
N GLU A 536 4.59 -6.34 -15.72
CA GLU A 536 3.55 -6.07 -14.72
C GLU A 536 2.28 -5.50 -15.37
N ALA A 537 2.41 -4.50 -16.26
CA ALA A 537 1.26 -3.97 -16.98
C ALA A 537 0.58 -5.03 -17.85
N LEU A 538 1.36 -5.88 -18.53
CA LEU A 538 0.81 -6.99 -19.33
C LEU A 538 0.05 -8.00 -18.47
N GLU A 539 0.56 -8.33 -17.28
CA GLU A 539 -0.11 -9.27 -16.37
C GLU A 539 -1.42 -8.68 -15.82
N ARG A 540 -1.41 -7.41 -15.42
CA ARG A 540 -2.63 -6.70 -15.03
C ARG A 540 -3.63 -6.66 -16.20
N LEU A 541 -3.18 -6.35 -17.41
CA LEU A 541 -4.05 -6.31 -18.59
C LEU A 541 -4.66 -7.68 -18.90
N LYS A 542 -3.90 -8.77 -18.74
CA LYS A 542 -4.36 -10.16 -18.90
C LYS A 542 -5.36 -10.60 -17.84
N GLN A 543 -5.46 -9.91 -16.71
CA GLN A 543 -6.54 -10.14 -15.73
C GLN A 543 -7.86 -9.53 -16.25
N LEU A 544 -7.79 -8.40 -16.94
CA LEU A 544 -8.95 -7.65 -17.46
C LEU A 544 -9.44 -8.15 -18.83
N ALA A 545 -8.54 -8.63 -19.69
CA ALA A 545 -8.80 -8.83 -21.11
C ALA A 545 -8.07 -10.06 -21.70
N GLU A 546 -8.47 -10.49 -22.91
CA GLU A 546 -7.70 -11.42 -23.74
C GLU A 546 -6.65 -10.62 -24.53
N VAL A 547 -5.37 -10.72 -24.14
CA VAL A 547 -4.32 -9.84 -24.65
C VAL A 547 -3.43 -10.55 -25.66
N GLU A 548 -3.26 -9.93 -26.83
CA GLU A 548 -2.18 -10.23 -27.77
C GLU A 548 -1.14 -9.11 -27.77
N TYR A 549 0.11 -9.47 -27.48
CA TYR A 549 1.21 -8.51 -27.38
C TYR A 549 2.16 -8.65 -28.58
N ALA A 550 2.27 -7.58 -29.36
CA ALA A 550 3.13 -7.46 -30.53
C ALA A 550 3.82 -6.09 -30.51
N GLY A 551 4.62 -5.83 -29.46
CA GLY A 551 5.34 -4.57 -29.29
C GLY A 551 6.17 -4.18 -30.51
N TRP A 552 6.03 -2.93 -30.98
CA TRP A 552 6.65 -2.47 -32.21
C TRP A 552 8.19 -2.52 -32.18
N ARG A 553 8.80 -2.41 -30.99
CA ARG A 553 10.27 -2.49 -30.80
C ARG A 553 10.78 -3.91 -30.96
N GLU A 554 10.06 -4.88 -30.41
CA GLU A 554 10.36 -6.30 -30.50
C GLU A 554 10.07 -6.86 -31.89
N ALA A 555 8.96 -6.41 -32.50
CA ALA A 555 8.54 -6.80 -33.84
C ALA A 555 9.31 -6.08 -34.96
N GLY A 556 9.94 -4.94 -34.66
CA GLY A 556 10.63 -4.10 -35.65
C GLY A 556 9.70 -3.58 -36.77
N ARG A 557 8.41 -3.44 -36.48
CA ARG A 557 7.36 -3.13 -37.47
C ARG A 557 6.45 -2.01 -36.97
N ILE A 558 6.14 -1.07 -37.85
CA ILE A 558 5.18 0.02 -37.64
C ILE A 558 4.03 -0.18 -38.63
N ILE A 559 2.78 -0.09 -38.16
CA ILE A 559 1.61 -0.24 -39.02
C ILE A 559 1.20 1.14 -39.56
N THR A 560 1.09 1.27 -40.88
CA THR A 560 0.96 2.58 -41.57
C THR A 560 -0.48 3.00 -41.89
N GLY A 561 -1.47 2.32 -41.28
CA GLY A 561 -2.90 2.64 -41.41
C GLY A 561 -3.60 1.95 -42.57
N GLY A 562 -4.84 2.36 -42.85
CA GLY A 562 -5.70 1.80 -43.89
C GLY A 562 -5.91 0.29 -43.74
N ARG A 563 -5.83 -0.42 -44.86
CA ARG A 563 -6.02 -1.87 -44.92
C ARG A 563 -5.01 -2.65 -44.08
N GLU A 564 -3.77 -2.17 -43.95
CA GLU A 564 -2.74 -2.86 -43.16
C GLU A 564 -3.15 -2.93 -41.68
N LEU A 565 -3.69 -1.84 -41.13
CA LEU A 565 -4.21 -1.82 -39.77
C LEU A 565 -5.50 -2.63 -39.64
N ALA A 566 -6.37 -2.59 -40.65
CA ALA A 566 -7.60 -3.39 -40.66
C ALA A 566 -7.32 -4.90 -40.61
N GLU A 567 -6.35 -5.38 -41.37
CA GLU A 567 -5.94 -6.79 -41.36
C GLU A 567 -5.29 -7.19 -40.02
N ALA A 568 -4.50 -6.29 -39.41
CA ALA A 568 -3.86 -6.55 -38.13
C ALA A 568 -4.83 -6.57 -36.93
N LEU A 569 -5.95 -5.84 -37.03
CA LEU A 569 -6.94 -5.70 -35.96
C LEU A 569 -8.24 -6.48 -36.19
N GLU A 570 -8.29 -7.35 -37.20
CA GLU A 570 -9.47 -8.18 -37.45
C GLU A 570 -9.77 -9.08 -36.24
N GLY A 571 -10.94 -8.88 -35.62
CA GLY A 571 -11.39 -9.65 -34.46
C GLY A 571 -10.91 -9.17 -33.10
N TYR A 572 -10.28 -7.99 -33.00
CA TYR A 572 -9.98 -7.32 -31.72
C TYR A 572 -10.99 -6.22 -31.41
N ASP A 573 -11.30 -6.06 -30.13
CA ASP A 573 -12.22 -5.06 -29.60
C ASP A 573 -11.49 -3.75 -29.24
N ALA A 574 -10.21 -3.82 -28.92
CA ALA A 574 -9.42 -2.62 -28.59
C ALA A 574 -7.97 -2.70 -29.08
N LEU A 575 -7.39 -1.51 -29.33
CA LEU A 575 -5.99 -1.33 -29.66
C LEU A 575 -5.31 -0.46 -28.61
N ILE A 576 -4.15 -0.90 -28.10
CA ILE A 576 -3.22 -0.06 -27.36
C ILE A 576 -1.95 0.13 -28.21
N THR A 577 -1.76 1.33 -28.75
CA THR A 577 -0.66 1.66 -29.68
C THR A 577 0.15 2.85 -29.20
N GLU A 578 1.45 2.83 -29.52
CA GLU A 578 2.32 3.99 -29.32
C GLU A 578 2.57 4.76 -30.62
N ILE A 579 2.61 4.08 -31.78
CA ILE A 579 3.14 4.69 -33.02
C ILE A 579 2.32 4.41 -34.28
N ASP A 580 1.40 3.45 -34.24
CA ASP A 580 0.68 3.02 -35.44
C ASP A 580 -0.30 4.08 -35.89
N ILE A 581 -0.52 4.18 -37.20
CA ILE A 581 -1.43 5.16 -37.79
C ILE A 581 -2.85 4.60 -37.77
N VAL A 582 -3.74 5.23 -37.01
CA VAL A 582 -5.17 4.91 -36.95
C VAL A 582 -5.94 5.96 -37.76
N ASP A 583 -6.13 5.69 -39.05
CA ASP A 583 -6.79 6.58 -40.00
C ASP A 583 -8.27 6.22 -40.23
N TYR A 584 -9.00 7.11 -40.91
CA TYR A 584 -10.41 6.89 -41.28
C TYR A 584 -10.63 5.57 -42.02
N GLU A 585 -9.76 5.24 -42.98
CA GLU A 585 -9.87 4.03 -43.81
C GLU A 585 -9.81 2.76 -42.95
N ALA A 586 -8.90 2.69 -41.98
CA ALA A 586 -8.83 1.56 -41.04
C ALA A 586 -10.08 1.48 -40.15
N LEU A 587 -10.52 2.61 -39.57
CA LEU A 587 -11.70 2.64 -38.69
C LEU A 587 -12.99 2.23 -39.41
N ASP A 588 -13.11 2.56 -40.70
CA ASP A 588 -14.24 2.17 -41.53
C ASP A 588 -14.27 0.66 -41.84
N LEU A 589 -13.08 0.06 -42.03
CA LEU A 589 -12.92 -1.37 -42.30
C LEU A 589 -13.04 -2.25 -41.04
N LEU A 590 -13.02 -1.66 -39.83
CA LEU A 590 -13.00 -2.35 -38.55
C LEU A 590 -14.27 -2.13 -37.71
N PRO A 591 -15.43 -2.69 -38.09
CA PRO A 591 -16.69 -2.51 -37.34
C PRO A 591 -16.64 -3.08 -35.90
N GLY A 592 -15.72 -4.01 -35.63
CA GLY A 592 -15.52 -4.62 -34.31
C GLY A 592 -14.69 -3.79 -33.34
N LEU A 593 -13.92 -2.79 -33.81
CA LEU A 593 -13.06 -2.00 -32.94
C LEU A 593 -13.90 -1.02 -32.10
N LYS A 594 -13.77 -1.11 -30.77
CA LYS A 594 -14.54 -0.35 -29.76
C LYS A 594 -13.73 0.68 -28.99
N ALA A 595 -12.42 0.48 -28.82
CA ALA A 595 -11.60 1.42 -28.05
C ALA A 595 -10.18 1.54 -28.62
N VAL A 596 -9.59 2.73 -28.49
CA VAL A 596 -8.19 3.00 -28.87
C VAL A 596 -7.48 3.74 -27.75
N CYS A 597 -6.42 3.14 -27.21
CA CYS A 597 -5.48 3.81 -26.31
C CYS A 597 -4.23 4.22 -27.10
N SER A 598 -3.90 5.51 -27.10
CA SER A 598 -2.64 6.00 -27.64
C SER A 598 -1.65 6.30 -26.52
N CYS A 599 -0.52 5.61 -26.48
CA CYS A 599 0.55 5.84 -25.51
C CYS A 599 1.36 7.10 -25.84
N ARG A 600 0.68 8.24 -26.04
CA ARG A 600 1.26 9.57 -26.30
C ARG A 600 0.50 10.63 -25.50
N VAL A 601 1.11 11.79 -25.29
CA VAL A 601 0.38 12.96 -24.76
C VAL A 601 -0.50 13.57 -25.87
N ASP A 602 0.07 13.77 -27.06
CA ASP A 602 -0.66 14.27 -28.22
C ASP A 602 -0.68 13.18 -29.30
N PRO A 603 -1.82 12.48 -29.51
CA PRO A 603 -1.88 11.33 -30.41
C PRO A 603 -2.07 11.75 -31.86
N VAL A 604 -1.03 12.38 -32.43
CA VAL A 604 -0.99 12.79 -33.85
C VAL A 604 -1.19 11.63 -34.84
N ASN A 605 -0.98 10.40 -34.36
CA ASN A 605 -1.14 9.16 -35.12
C ASN A 605 -2.58 8.63 -35.13
N VAL A 606 -3.53 9.23 -34.41
CA VAL A 606 -4.93 8.77 -34.33
C VAL A 606 -5.89 9.84 -34.84
N ASP A 607 -6.74 9.50 -35.80
CA ASP A 607 -7.83 10.38 -36.25
C ASP A 607 -9.01 10.37 -35.27
N VAL A 608 -8.86 11.14 -34.18
CA VAL A 608 -9.84 11.25 -33.09
C VAL A 608 -11.22 11.68 -33.61
N GLU A 609 -11.28 12.53 -34.64
CA GLU A 609 -12.56 12.98 -35.21
C GLU A 609 -13.32 11.82 -35.88
N SER A 610 -12.61 10.99 -36.65
CA SER A 610 -13.18 9.78 -37.23
C SER A 610 -13.61 8.81 -36.13
N ALA A 611 -12.76 8.59 -35.11
CA ALA A 611 -13.10 7.74 -33.97
C ALA A 611 -14.36 8.22 -33.24
N THR A 612 -14.51 9.52 -32.98
CA THR A 612 -15.73 10.12 -32.43
C THR A 612 -16.95 9.86 -33.30
N ALA A 613 -16.84 9.99 -34.62
CA ALA A 613 -17.95 9.75 -35.53
C ALA A 613 -18.44 8.28 -35.53
N PHE A 614 -17.51 7.34 -35.29
CA PHE A 614 -17.79 5.91 -35.08
C PHE A 614 -18.12 5.56 -33.61
N GLY A 615 -18.14 6.53 -32.68
CA GLY A 615 -18.41 6.29 -31.26
C GLY A 615 -17.33 5.44 -30.56
N ILE A 616 -16.09 5.55 -30.99
CA ILE A 616 -14.93 4.85 -30.42
C ILE A 616 -14.26 5.78 -29.40
N PRO A 617 -14.28 5.48 -28.08
CA PRO A 617 -13.45 6.16 -27.10
C PRO A 617 -11.96 6.09 -27.45
N VAL A 618 -11.34 7.26 -27.48
CA VAL A 618 -9.89 7.44 -27.63
C VAL A 618 -9.36 8.08 -26.35
N PHE A 619 -8.39 7.43 -25.72
CA PHE A 619 -7.74 7.92 -24.51
C PHE A 619 -6.23 7.78 -24.60
N ASN A 620 -5.51 8.56 -23.80
CA ASN A 620 -4.08 8.74 -23.96
C ASN A 620 -3.29 8.58 -22.64
N THR A 621 -1.95 8.56 -22.69
CA THR A 621 -1.11 8.34 -21.49
C THR A 621 -0.24 9.57 -21.15
N PRO A 622 -0.82 10.65 -20.62
CA PRO A 622 -0.08 11.87 -20.35
C PRO A 622 0.95 11.67 -19.23
N GLY A 623 2.09 12.36 -19.32
CA GLY A 623 3.12 12.32 -18.27
C GLY A 623 3.97 11.05 -18.20
N ARG A 624 3.75 10.05 -19.07
CA ARG A 624 4.48 8.76 -19.07
C ARG A 624 6.02 8.87 -19.02
N ASN A 625 6.56 9.92 -19.63
CA ASN A 625 7.99 10.18 -19.75
C ASN A 625 8.48 11.35 -18.87
N ALA A 626 7.62 11.87 -17.97
CA ALA A 626 7.95 13.08 -17.22
C ALA A 626 9.16 12.91 -16.31
N GLU A 627 9.28 11.74 -15.66
CA GLU A 627 10.41 11.42 -14.80
C GLU A 627 11.71 11.28 -15.62
N ALA A 628 11.66 10.59 -16.76
CA ALA A 628 12.79 10.41 -17.68
C ALA A 628 13.36 11.75 -18.20
N VAL A 629 12.47 12.62 -18.71
CA VAL A 629 12.89 13.94 -19.22
C VAL A 629 13.42 14.82 -18.09
N ALA A 630 12.85 14.71 -16.88
CA ALA A 630 13.32 15.47 -15.73
C ALA A 630 14.72 15.03 -15.26
N ASP A 631 15.00 13.72 -15.28
CA ASP A 631 16.33 13.18 -14.96
C ASP A 631 17.37 13.65 -16.00
N LEU A 632 17.05 13.57 -17.29
CA LEU A 632 17.93 14.07 -18.35
C LEU A 632 18.18 15.57 -18.21
N THR A 633 17.13 16.35 -17.92
CA THR A 633 17.21 17.80 -17.72
C THR A 633 18.13 18.14 -16.54
N LEU A 634 17.99 17.46 -15.40
CA LEU A 634 18.90 17.61 -14.26
C LEU A 634 20.33 17.21 -14.64
N GLY A 635 20.50 16.12 -15.38
CA GLY A 635 21.79 15.68 -15.93
C GLY A 635 22.44 16.77 -16.78
N PHE A 636 21.71 17.39 -17.70
CA PHE A 636 22.18 18.53 -18.49
C PHE A 636 22.58 19.72 -17.64
N MET A 637 21.79 20.08 -16.62
CA MET A 637 22.15 21.16 -15.69
C MET A 637 23.51 20.89 -15.04
N ILE A 638 23.72 19.69 -14.51
CA ILE A 638 24.98 19.32 -13.85
C ILE A 638 26.14 19.27 -14.86
N MET A 639 25.94 18.65 -16.04
CA MET A 639 26.96 18.56 -17.08
C MET A 639 27.43 19.94 -17.57
N LEU A 640 26.50 20.87 -17.78
CA LEU A 640 26.80 22.26 -18.17
C LEU A 640 27.52 23.02 -17.04
N LEU A 641 26.96 22.98 -15.82
CA LEU A 641 27.55 23.66 -14.66
C LEU A 641 28.97 23.17 -14.37
N ARG A 642 29.25 21.87 -14.57
CA ARG A 642 30.54 21.24 -14.25
C ARG A 642 31.46 21.03 -15.47
N ARG A 643 31.05 21.45 -16.67
CA ARG A 643 31.78 21.27 -17.93
C ARG A 643 32.20 19.81 -18.18
N LEU A 644 31.33 18.86 -17.81
CA LEU A 644 31.69 17.43 -17.80
C LEU A 644 32.10 16.88 -19.18
N PRO A 645 31.41 17.17 -20.30
CA PRO A 645 31.82 16.66 -21.60
C PRO A 645 33.23 17.08 -21.98
N ALA A 646 33.52 18.39 -21.93
CA ALA A 646 34.84 18.94 -22.23
C ALA A 646 35.93 18.41 -21.29
N ALA A 647 35.65 18.29 -19.99
CA ALA A 647 36.61 17.74 -19.03
C ALA A 647 36.89 16.25 -19.27
N ALA A 648 35.88 15.48 -19.71
CA ALA A 648 36.05 14.08 -20.07
C ALA A 648 36.84 13.91 -21.37
N ASP A 649 36.56 14.75 -22.38
CA ASP A 649 37.25 14.73 -23.67
C ASP A 649 38.71 15.13 -23.53
N PHE A 650 39.02 16.11 -22.68
CA PHE A 650 40.39 16.50 -22.35
C PHE A 650 41.25 15.32 -21.91
N LEU A 651 40.70 14.36 -21.14
CA LEU A 651 41.45 13.18 -20.73
C LEU A 651 41.65 12.15 -21.86
N ARG A 652 40.79 12.16 -22.88
CA ARG A 652 40.88 11.30 -24.07
C ARG A 652 41.82 11.85 -25.13
N GLU A 653 42.15 13.14 -25.07
CA GLU A 653 43.08 13.77 -26.01
C GLU A 653 44.43 13.03 -26.03
N PRO A 654 44.97 12.68 -27.22
CA PRO A 654 46.27 12.05 -27.35
C PRO A 654 47.40 12.88 -26.75
N GLY A 655 48.46 12.22 -26.26
CA GLY A 655 49.65 12.91 -25.70
C GLY A 655 49.62 13.12 -24.19
N GLY A 656 48.64 12.55 -23.49
CA GLY A 656 48.62 12.51 -22.03
C GLY A 656 49.61 11.54 -21.41
N GLU A 657 50.47 12.02 -20.52
CA GLU A 657 51.35 11.16 -19.72
C GLU A 657 50.84 11.00 -18.28
N ALA A 658 51.03 9.81 -17.71
CA ALA A 658 50.70 9.55 -16.32
C ALA A 658 51.57 10.43 -15.40
N GLY A 659 50.95 11.16 -14.48
CA GLY A 659 51.66 12.05 -13.55
C GLY A 659 52.00 13.43 -14.10
N ASP A 660 51.49 13.81 -15.28
CA ASP A 660 51.63 15.17 -15.81
C ASP A 660 50.82 16.20 -14.98
N LEU A 661 51.46 16.72 -13.93
CA LEU A 661 50.88 17.71 -13.04
C LEU A 661 50.67 19.08 -13.72
N VAL A 662 51.38 19.38 -14.80
CA VAL A 662 51.20 20.63 -15.56
C VAL A 662 49.89 20.57 -16.33
N ARG A 663 49.64 19.45 -17.02
CA ARG A 663 48.36 19.18 -17.69
C ARG A 663 47.20 19.15 -16.70
N MET A 664 47.40 18.59 -15.50
CA MET A 664 46.39 18.61 -14.44
C MET A 664 46.11 20.03 -13.93
N GLY A 665 47.13 20.86 -13.76
CA GLY A 665 46.98 22.27 -13.40
C GLY A 665 46.21 23.09 -14.45
N ALA A 666 46.51 22.84 -15.74
CA ALA A 666 45.76 23.45 -16.85
C ALA A 666 44.28 23.02 -16.85
N ALA A 667 44.00 21.74 -16.61
CA ALA A 667 42.64 21.22 -16.49
C ALA A 667 41.87 21.90 -15.35
N TYR A 668 42.51 22.09 -14.19
CA TYR A 668 41.90 22.73 -13.03
C TYR A 668 41.46 24.18 -13.32
N ALA A 669 42.27 24.92 -14.10
CA ALA A 669 41.94 26.28 -14.52
C ALA A 669 40.85 26.31 -15.62
N SER A 670 40.95 25.44 -16.62
CA SER A 670 40.05 25.44 -17.79
C SER A 670 38.64 24.89 -17.51
N PHE A 671 38.50 24.02 -16.51
CA PHE A 671 37.24 23.33 -16.19
C PHE A 671 36.64 23.74 -14.85
N GLN A 672 36.98 24.93 -14.32
CA GLN A 672 36.35 25.46 -13.11
C GLN A 672 34.83 25.62 -13.33
N GLY A 673 34.06 24.78 -12.65
CA GLY A 673 32.60 24.72 -12.77
C GLY A 673 31.84 25.57 -11.74
N ARG A 674 30.53 25.39 -11.72
CA ARG A 674 29.57 26.01 -10.80
C ARG A 674 28.76 24.92 -10.07
N GLU A 675 28.24 25.26 -8.90
CA GLU A 675 27.31 24.40 -8.15
C GLU A 675 25.86 24.71 -8.53
N LEU A 676 24.97 23.72 -8.40
CA LEU A 676 23.51 23.92 -8.50
C LEU A 676 22.95 24.56 -7.22
N TRP A 677 23.58 24.33 -6.07
CA TRP A 677 23.17 24.87 -4.77
C TRP A 677 23.02 26.40 -4.84
N ARG A 678 21.87 26.90 -4.36
CA ARG A 678 21.49 28.33 -4.37
C ARG A 678 21.42 29.00 -5.75
N LYS A 679 21.52 28.26 -6.86
CA LYS A 679 21.22 28.81 -8.19
C LYS A 679 19.73 29.00 -8.37
N THR A 680 19.37 29.91 -9.26
CA THR A 680 17.98 30.12 -9.67
C THR A 680 17.71 29.38 -10.98
N VAL A 681 16.80 28.41 -10.94
CA VAL A 681 16.33 27.65 -12.11
C VAL A 681 14.97 28.21 -12.53
N GLY A 682 14.91 28.76 -13.74
CA GLY A 682 13.69 29.25 -14.37
C GLY A 682 13.06 28.18 -15.24
N ILE A 683 11.84 27.78 -14.92
CA ILE A 683 11.07 26.76 -15.64
C ILE A 683 9.99 27.43 -16.50
N VAL A 684 10.06 27.24 -17.82
CA VAL A 684 9.05 27.74 -18.76
C VAL A 684 8.10 26.58 -19.10
N GLY A 685 6.89 26.62 -18.55
CA GLY A 685 5.91 25.53 -18.57
C GLY A 685 6.00 24.63 -17.34
N LEU A 686 4.97 24.64 -16.49
CA LEU A 686 4.90 23.86 -15.25
C LEU A 686 3.88 22.71 -15.38
N GLY A 687 3.92 21.99 -16.50
CA GLY A 687 3.23 20.71 -16.68
C GLY A 687 3.99 19.54 -16.04
N SER A 688 3.64 18.29 -16.34
CA SER A 688 4.21 17.10 -15.69
C SER A 688 5.75 17.09 -15.65
N VAL A 689 6.42 17.43 -16.76
CA VAL A 689 7.89 17.51 -16.82
C VAL A 689 8.43 18.66 -15.97
N GLY A 690 7.88 19.87 -16.13
CA GLY A 690 8.32 21.04 -15.38
C GLY A 690 8.15 20.88 -13.87
N THR A 691 7.05 20.26 -13.42
CA THR A 691 6.83 19.88 -12.02
C THR A 691 7.89 18.88 -11.54
N ALA A 692 8.17 17.83 -12.31
CA ALA A 692 9.18 16.83 -11.97
C ALA A 692 10.61 17.40 -11.89
N VAL A 693 10.95 18.37 -12.76
CA VAL A 693 12.21 19.12 -12.71
C VAL A 693 12.26 20.02 -11.47
N ALA A 694 11.20 20.79 -11.20
CA ALA A 694 11.10 21.68 -10.03
C ALA A 694 11.35 20.92 -8.72
N ARG A 695 10.72 19.74 -8.57
CA ARG A 695 10.88 18.86 -7.40
C ARG A 695 12.34 18.48 -7.15
N ARG A 696 13.06 18.08 -8.21
CA ARG A 696 14.46 17.61 -8.15
C ARG A 696 15.47 18.73 -7.88
N VAL A 697 15.34 19.87 -8.57
CA VAL A 697 16.31 20.96 -8.38
C VAL A 697 16.14 21.63 -7.02
N ARG A 698 14.91 21.63 -6.47
CA ARG A 698 14.61 22.11 -5.12
C ARG A 698 15.27 21.25 -4.04
N THR A 699 15.19 19.92 -4.15
CA THR A 699 15.88 19.04 -3.19
C THR A 699 17.40 19.18 -3.28
N GLY A 700 17.93 19.55 -4.46
CA GLY A 700 19.31 19.99 -4.67
C GLY A 700 19.64 21.41 -4.16
N GLY A 701 18.69 22.10 -3.54
CA GLY A 701 18.84 23.43 -2.94
C GLY A 701 18.89 24.61 -3.91
N ALA A 702 18.41 24.43 -5.14
CA ALA A 702 18.17 25.54 -6.06
C ALA A 702 16.86 26.28 -5.70
N ARG A 703 16.80 27.56 -6.06
CA ARG A 703 15.55 28.35 -6.06
C ARG A 703 14.85 28.13 -7.40
N VAL A 704 13.53 27.88 -7.36
CA VAL A 704 12.73 27.67 -8.57
C VAL A 704 11.86 28.88 -8.86
N LEU A 705 11.97 29.42 -10.07
CA LEU A 705 11.02 30.35 -10.65
C LEU A 705 10.29 29.64 -11.78
N PHE A 706 9.03 29.95 -12.02
CA PHE A 706 8.34 29.41 -13.19
C PHE A 706 7.43 30.43 -13.88
N PHE A 707 7.25 30.22 -15.17
CA PHE A 707 6.27 30.92 -15.98
C PHE A 707 5.38 29.89 -16.69
N ASP A 708 4.09 29.94 -16.40
CA ASP A 708 3.06 29.19 -17.10
C ASP A 708 1.74 30.00 -17.07
N PRO A 709 1.16 30.38 -18.23
CA PRO A 709 -0.05 31.18 -18.26
C PRO A 709 -1.29 30.42 -17.75
N LEU A 710 -1.29 29.08 -17.79
CA LEU A 710 -2.43 28.25 -17.43
C LEU A 710 -2.44 27.84 -15.95
N VAL A 711 -1.32 27.97 -15.26
CA VAL A 711 -1.16 27.55 -13.86
C VAL A 711 -1.49 28.70 -12.91
N ALA A 712 -2.41 28.52 -11.98
CA ALA A 712 -2.76 29.54 -10.99
C ALA A 712 -1.56 29.90 -10.07
N GLU A 713 -1.55 31.12 -9.53
CA GLU A 713 -0.45 31.64 -8.70
C GLU A 713 -0.12 30.74 -7.49
N GLY A 714 -1.13 30.18 -6.83
CA GLY A 714 -0.96 29.26 -5.70
C GLY A 714 -0.53 27.84 -6.07
N ALA A 715 -0.67 27.41 -7.33
CA ALA A 715 -0.38 26.02 -7.72
C ALA A 715 1.12 25.68 -7.67
N GLY A 716 1.99 26.69 -7.79
CA GLY A 716 3.43 26.54 -7.59
C GLY A 716 3.86 26.34 -6.13
N ALA A 717 2.99 26.66 -5.16
CA ALA A 717 3.30 26.58 -3.74
C ALA A 717 3.61 25.14 -3.29
N LEU A 718 2.91 24.14 -3.85
CA LEU A 718 3.18 22.72 -3.60
C LEU A 718 4.62 22.33 -4.03
N GLN A 719 5.17 23.02 -5.02
CA GLN A 719 6.53 22.82 -5.52
C GLN A 719 7.54 23.80 -4.93
N ASN A 720 7.13 24.66 -3.99
CA ASN A 720 7.93 25.78 -3.49
C ASN A 720 8.56 26.60 -4.63
N ALA A 721 7.81 26.74 -5.73
CA ALA A 721 8.22 27.44 -6.94
C ALA A 721 7.45 28.76 -7.04
N GLU A 722 8.17 29.85 -7.30
CA GLU A 722 7.60 31.20 -7.40
C GLU A 722 7.13 31.46 -8.84
N LYS A 723 5.83 31.73 -9.02
CA LYS A 723 5.30 32.16 -10.32
C LYS A 723 5.76 33.60 -10.61
N VAL A 724 6.33 33.83 -11.78
CA VAL A 724 6.79 35.15 -12.22
C VAL A 724 6.42 35.39 -13.69
N SER A 725 6.57 36.63 -14.19
CA SER A 725 6.48 36.89 -15.64
C SER A 725 7.65 36.23 -16.37
N LEU A 726 7.49 35.96 -17.67
CA LEU A 726 8.56 35.39 -18.49
C LEU A 726 9.81 36.29 -18.47
N GLU A 727 9.64 37.60 -18.54
CA GLU A 727 10.76 38.56 -18.48
C GLU A 727 11.51 38.47 -17.15
N ALA A 728 10.78 38.47 -16.03
CA ALA A 728 11.39 38.35 -14.71
C ALA A 728 12.09 36.99 -14.53
N LEU A 729 11.54 35.91 -15.10
CA LEU A 729 12.18 34.60 -15.11
C LEU A 729 13.53 34.65 -15.82
N LEU A 730 13.58 35.20 -17.04
CA LEU A 730 14.81 35.27 -17.84
C LEU A 730 15.87 36.12 -17.15
N GLU A 731 15.50 37.28 -16.60
CA GLU A 731 16.43 38.19 -15.92
C GLU A 731 17.00 37.63 -14.61
N ARG A 732 16.24 36.78 -13.90
CA ARG A 732 16.59 36.28 -12.56
C ARG A 732 17.20 34.88 -12.57
N SER A 733 17.07 34.12 -13.64
CA SER A 733 17.51 32.72 -13.69
C SER A 733 18.96 32.56 -14.13
N ASP A 734 19.68 31.68 -13.45
CA ASP A 734 21.02 31.26 -13.86
C ASP A 734 20.94 30.12 -14.90
N ILE A 735 19.84 29.38 -14.89
CA ILE A 735 19.51 28.32 -15.84
C ILE A 735 18.04 28.48 -16.23
N VAL A 736 17.74 28.47 -17.53
CA VAL A 736 16.36 28.44 -18.04
C VAL A 736 16.11 27.09 -18.71
N SER A 737 15.05 26.40 -18.30
CA SER A 737 14.64 25.10 -18.85
C SER A 737 13.25 25.21 -19.46
N VAL A 738 13.10 24.79 -20.71
CA VAL A 738 11.86 24.92 -21.49
C VAL A 738 11.11 23.58 -21.52
N HIS A 739 9.86 23.62 -21.06
CA HIS A 739 8.93 22.48 -20.95
C HIS A 739 7.50 22.84 -21.43
N ALA A 740 7.35 23.96 -22.15
CA ALA A 740 6.07 24.39 -22.70
C ALA A 740 5.65 23.54 -23.92
N PRO A 741 4.33 23.35 -24.17
CA PRO A 741 3.86 22.71 -25.39
C PRO A 741 4.13 23.60 -26.62
N ALA A 742 4.38 22.99 -27.78
CA ALA A 742 4.48 23.74 -29.04
C ALA A 742 3.11 23.98 -29.66
N LYS A 743 2.63 25.21 -29.53
CA LYS A 743 1.46 25.78 -30.21
C LYS A 743 1.89 26.99 -31.04
N GLU A 744 1.03 27.47 -31.93
CA GLU A 744 1.31 28.64 -32.77
C GLU A 744 1.67 29.87 -31.90
N GLU A 745 1.00 30.05 -30.76
CA GLU A 745 1.24 31.16 -29.82
C GLU A 745 2.58 31.06 -29.06
N THR A 746 3.18 29.88 -29.03
CA THR A 746 4.46 29.61 -28.33
C THR A 746 5.63 29.40 -29.30
N ARG A 747 5.38 29.51 -30.61
CA ARG A 747 6.43 29.39 -31.62
C ARG A 747 7.39 30.58 -31.51
N GLY A 748 8.69 30.29 -31.43
CA GLY A 748 9.71 31.32 -31.18
C GLY A 748 9.56 31.98 -29.81
N LEU A 749 9.03 31.28 -28.81
CA LEU A 749 8.86 31.79 -27.45
C LEU A 749 10.13 32.42 -26.90
N LEU A 750 11.31 31.83 -27.17
CA LEU A 750 12.62 32.42 -26.89
C LEU A 750 13.28 32.92 -28.18
N ASP A 751 12.88 34.12 -28.59
CA ASP A 751 13.48 34.90 -29.67
C ASP A 751 14.80 35.59 -29.25
N ALA A 752 15.49 36.23 -30.20
CA ALA A 752 16.73 36.97 -29.95
C ALA A 752 16.62 38.02 -28.83
N GLY A 753 15.49 38.73 -28.74
CA GLY A 753 15.26 39.76 -27.72
C GLY A 753 15.13 39.16 -26.32
N ARG A 754 14.48 38.01 -26.19
CA ARG A 754 14.32 37.28 -24.91
C ARG A 754 15.60 36.55 -24.50
N LEU A 755 16.32 35.95 -25.44
CA LEU A 755 17.65 35.39 -25.18
C LEU A 755 18.62 36.47 -24.66
N ALA A 756 18.53 37.68 -25.22
CA ALA A 756 19.31 38.83 -24.73
C ALA A 756 18.95 39.26 -23.30
N LYS A 757 17.74 38.97 -22.79
CA LYS A 757 17.33 39.29 -21.39
C LYS A 757 17.85 38.29 -20.36
N MET A 758 18.28 37.09 -20.78
CA MET A 758 18.89 36.12 -19.86
C MET A 758 20.16 36.69 -19.23
N LYS A 759 20.50 36.27 -18.00
CA LYS A 759 21.75 36.69 -17.37
C LYS A 759 22.97 36.37 -18.23
N GLU A 760 23.99 37.21 -18.13
CA GLU A 760 25.29 36.93 -18.74
C GLU A 760 25.88 35.64 -18.16
N GLY A 761 26.27 34.72 -19.03
CA GLY A 761 26.76 33.40 -18.64
C GLY A 761 25.69 32.50 -18.00
N ALA A 762 24.41 32.71 -18.32
CA ALA A 762 23.32 31.77 -18.05
C ALA A 762 23.38 30.56 -18.98
N PHE A 763 22.62 29.52 -18.63
CA PHE A 763 22.47 28.30 -19.43
C PHE A 763 21.03 28.13 -19.91
N LEU A 764 20.86 27.59 -21.12
CA LEU A 764 19.55 27.24 -21.68
C LEU A 764 19.42 25.73 -21.89
N ILE A 765 18.31 25.14 -21.47
CA ILE A 765 17.99 23.74 -21.72
C ILE A 765 16.66 23.65 -22.46
N ASN A 766 16.63 22.94 -23.58
CA ASN A 766 15.41 22.64 -24.31
C ASN A 766 15.26 21.13 -24.55
N THR A 767 14.35 20.53 -23.81
CA THR A 767 13.92 19.13 -23.94
C THR A 767 12.45 19.02 -24.36
N ALA A 768 11.84 20.13 -24.80
CA ALA A 768 10.43 20.19 -25.15
C ALA A 768 10.22 20.06 -26.67
N ARG A 769 10.42 21.14 -27.41
CA ARG A 769 10.22 21.21 -28.87
C ARG A 769 11.15 22.24 -29.48
N ALA A 770 11.68 21.93 -30.67
CA ALA A 770 12.61 22.81 -31.37
C ALA A 770 11.98 24.18 -31.70
N SER A 771 10.70 24.20 -32.06
CA SER A 771 9.97 25.42 -32.46
C SER A 771 9.81 26.49 -31.38
N LEU A 772 10.14 26.20 -30.11
CA LEU A 772 10.01 27.13 -28.99
C LEU A 772 11.17 28.12 -28.89
N VAL A 773 12.30 27.82 -29.53
CA VAL A 773 13.53 28.62 -29.45
C VAL A 773 13.95 29.01 -30.86
N ASP A 774 14.39 30.25 -31.05
CA ASP A 774 15.04 30.68 -32.29
C ASP A 774 16.49 30.13 -32.34
N TYR A 775 16.75 29.22 -33.27
CA TYR A 775 18.00 28.47 -33.35
C TYR A 775 19.20 29.34 -33.73
N GLU A 776 18.99 30.27 -34.67
CA GLU A 776 20.06 31.15 -35.11
C GLU A 776 20.40 32.15 -34.01
N ALA A 777 19.38 32.70 -33.34
CA ALA A 777 19.58 33.59 -32.22
C ALA A 777 20.26 32.89 -31.02
N LEU A 778 19.95 31.61 -30.78
CA LEU A 778 20.63 30.81 -29.76
C LEU A 778 22.11 30.61 -30.10
N ALA A 779 22.41 30.25 -31.35
CA ALA A 779 23.78 30.07 -31.81
C ALA A 779 24.61 31.37 -31.68
N ASP A 780 24.04 32.51 -32.07
CA ASP A 780 24.66 33.82 -31.90
C ASP A 780 24.92 34.16 -30.42
N ALA A 781 23.96 33.86 -29.54
CA ALA A 781 24.09 34.10 -28.10
C ALA A 781 25.17 33.21 -27.44
N LEU A 782 25.39 32.00 -27.95
CA LEU A 782 26.42 31.07 -27.47
C LEU A 782 27.81 31.47 -27.98
N GLU A 783 27.95 31.84 -29.25
CA GLU A 783 29.23 32.27 -29.83
C GLU A 783 29.73 33.59 -29.25
N SER A 784 28.82 34.53 -28.99
CA SER A 784 29.15 35.81 -28.35
C SER A 784 29.52 35.67 -26.86
N GLY A 785 29.27 34.49 -26.26
CA GLY A 785 29.45 34.25 -24.83
C GLY A 785 28.37 34.86 -23.93
N ARG A 786 27.29 35.41 -24.52
CA ARG A 786 26.13 35.88 -23.76
C ARG A 786 25.56 34.75 -22.90
N LEU A 787 25.43 33.56 -23.50
CA LEU A 787 25.10 32.32 -22.79
C LEU A 787 26.37 31.47 -22.61
N ALA A 788 26.54 30.92 -21.41
CA ALA A 788 27.69 30.08 -21.08
C ALA A 788 27.61 28.68 -21.72
N GLY A 789 26.41 28.23 -22.07
CA GLY A 789 26.18 26.97 -22.76
C GLY A 789 24.71 26.62 -22.91
N ALA A 790 24.40 25.61 -23.71
CA ALA A 790 23.06 25.09 -23.89
C ALA A 790 23.02 23.55 -23.94
N ALA A 791 21.88 22.96 -23.60
CA ALA A 791 21.62 21.54 -23.85
C ALA A 791 20.32 21.36 -24.62
N LEU A 792 20.37 20.60 -25.71
CA LEU A 792 19.30 20.42 -26.68
C LEU A 792 19.08 18.94 -26.93
N ASP A 793 17.85 18.48 -26.70
CA ASP A 793 17.43 17.11 -27.04
C ASP A 793 16.52 17.08 -28.29
N VAL A 794 16.11 18.24 -28.79
CA VAL A 794 15.19 18.38 -29.94
C VAL A 794 15.82 19.28 -30.99
N PHE A 795 15.55 19.03 -32.27
CA PHE A 795 16.08 19.78 -33.43
C PHE A 795 14.99 20.09 -34.46
N GLY A 796 15.16 21.14 -35.27
CA GLY A 796 14.18 21.49 -36.31
C GLY A 796 14.07 20.43 -37.41
N VAL A 797 15.18 19.75 -37.70
CA VAL A 797 15.26 18.55 -38.55
C VAL A 797 15.95 17.47 -37.72
N GLU A 798 15.30 16.32 -37.56
CA GLU A 798 15.78 15.24 -36.69
C GLU A 798 16.10 13.96 -37.51
N PRO A 799 17.31 13.37 -37.36
CA PRO A 799 18.46 13.87 -36.60
C PRO A 799 19.16 15.07 -37.29
N PRO A 800 19.82 15.97 -36.54
CA PRO A 800 20.58 17.08 -37.13
C PRO A 800 21.84 16.55 -37.86
N ALA A 801 22.34 17.33 -38.81
CA ALA A 801 23.57 17.00 -39.52
C ALA A 801 24.81 17.19 -38.61
N SER A 802 25.88 16.42 -38.85
CA SER A 802 27.13 16.53 -38.09
C SER A 802 27.84 17.89 -38.25
N ASP A 803 27.46 18.66 -39.27
CA ASP A 803 27.95 20.00 -39.53
C ASP A 803 27.03 21.13 -39.07
N ASP A 804 25.94 20.78 -38.38
CA ASP A 804 25.06 21.75 -37.72
C ASP A 804 25.84 22.66 -36.76
N ARG A 805 25.50 23.95 -36.80
CA ARG A 805 26.21 25.01 -36.09
C ARG A 805 26.20 24.78 -34.59
N LEU A 806 25.06 24.39 -34.01
CA LEU A 806 24.92 24.13 -32.57
C LEU A 806 25.60 22.83 -32.18
N VAL A 807 25.52 21.78 -33.01
CA VAL A 807 26.15 20.47 -32.74
C VAL A 807 27.67 20.58 -32.63
N ARG A 808 28.30 21.51 -33.37
CA ARG A 808 29.76 21.71 -33.36
C ARG A 808 30.29 22.54 -32.19
N MET A 809 29.43 23.21 -31.43
CA MET A 809 29.85 24.10 -30.37
C MET A 809 30.28 23.32 -29.11
N GLY A 810 31.48 23.58 -28.59
CA GLY A 810 31.99 22.92 -27.39
C GLY A 810 31.27 23.29 -26.08
N ASN A 811 30.40 24.31 -26.10
CA ASN A 811 29.51 24.70 -25.01
C ASN A 811 28.05 24.26 -25.23
N VAL A 812 27.79 23.38 -26.20
CA VAL A 812 26.47 22.79 -26.45
C VAL A 812 26.52 21.28 -26.19
N ILE A 813 25.53 20.77 -25.46
CA ILE A 813 25.27 19.34 -25.33
C ILE A 813 24.08 19.02 -26.24
N ALA A 814 24.30 18.18 -27.26
CA ALA A 814 23.27 17.77 -28.21
C ALA A 814 22.99 16.27 -28.05
N THR A 815 21.72 15.89 -27.95
CA THR A 815 21.28 14.48 -27.92
C THR A 815 20.21 14.21 -28.98
N PRO A 816 20.12 12.99 -29.53
CA PRO A 816 19.21 12.67 -30.61
C PRO A 816 17.81 12.30 -30.10
N HIS A 817 17.14 13.22 -29.39
CA HIS A 817 15.76 13.07 -28.89
C HIS A 817 15.55 11.84 -28.00
N ILE A 818 16.39 11.70 -26.98
CA ILE A 818 16.38 10.56 -26.05
C ILE A 818 15.64 10.85 -24.75
N GLY A 819 15.13 12.06 -24.54
CA GLY A 819 14.58 12.51 -23.25
C GLY A 819 13.46 11.63 -22.70
N GLY A 820 12.62 11.06 -23.56
CA GLY A 820 11.58 10.12 -23.15
C GLY A 820 11.93 8.64 -23.31
N ASN A 821 13.14 8.29 -23.75
CA ASN A 821 13.48 6.93 -24.13
C ASN A 821 14.20 6.18 -22.99
N THR A 822 13.42 5.73 -22.00
CA THR A 822 13.89 4.89 -20.88
C THR A 822 13.09 3.58 -20.78
N LEU A 823 13.63 2.58 -20.06
CA LEU A 823 12.92 1.31 -19.82
C LEU A 823 11.63 1.55 -19.01
N GLU A 824 11.67 2.47 -18.06
CA GLU A 824 10.57 2.79 -17.15
C GLU A 824 9.40 3.50 -17.86
N THR A 825 9.66 4.19 -18.97
CA THR A 825 8.60 4.87 -19.72
C THR A 825 7.56 3.88 -20.27
N ALA A 826 7.99 2.66 -20.63
CA ALA A 826 7.08 1.58 -21.03
C ALA A 826 6.22 1.09 -19.86
N ALA A 827 6.78 1.01 -18.65
CA ALA A 827 6.04 0.65 -17.44
C ALA A 827 5.00 1.72 -17.06
N HIS A 828 5.39 3.00 -17.08
CA HIS A 828 4.48 4.11 -16.78
C HIS A 828 3.30 4.18 -17.75
N GLN A 829 3.55 4.07 -19.05
CA GLN A 829 2.45 4.10 -20.04
C GLN A 829 1.57 2.85 -19.95
N GLY A 830 2.16 1.69 -19.65
CA GLY A 830 1.43 0.44 -19.40
C GLY A 830 0.45 0.59 -18.25
N ALA A 831 0.92 1.10 -17.10
CA ALA A 831 0.08 1.37 -15.94
C ALA A 831 -1.09 2.32 -16.27
N ILE A 832 -0.81 3.46 -16.91
CA ILE A 832 -1.85 4.45 -17.26
C ILE A 832 -2.85 3.88 -18.29
N ALA A 833 -2.38 3.06 -19.25
CA ALA A 833 -3.25 2.43 -20.24
C ALA A 833 -4.17 1.37 -19.60
N VAL A 834 -3.63 0.55 -18.69
CA VAL A 834 -4.39 -0.47 -17.95
C VAL A 834 -5.46 0.18 -17.08
N ASP A 835 -5.10 1.19 -16.28
CA ASP A 835 -6.05 1.87 -15.38
C ASP A 835 -7.22 2.51 -16.15
N GLN A 836 -6.96 3.01 -17.36
CA GLN A 836 -8.00 3.58 -18.21
C GLN A 836 -8.88 2.54 -18.90
N LEU A 837 -8.31 1.41 -19.32
CA LEU A 837 -9.11 0.31 -19.85
C LEU A 837 -9.98 -0.31 -18.75
N GLU A 838 -9.44 -0.47 -17.55
CA GLU A 838 -10.17 -0.93 -16.36
C GLU A 838 -11.36 -0.02 -16.05
N ALA A 839 -11.14 1.31 -16.03
CA ALA A 839 -12.23 2.28 -15.88
C ALA A 839 -13.30 2.12 -16.97
N LEU A 840 -12.90 1.97 -18.24
CA LEU A 840 -13.83 1.81 -19.35
C LEU A 840 -14.62 0.50 -19.27
N LEU A 841 -14.03 -0.57 -18.74
CA LEU A 841 -14.71 -1.84 -18.51
C LEU A 841 -15.74 -1.71 -17.39
N GLU A 842 -15.40 -1.04 -16.30
CA GLU A 842 -16.30 -0.75 -15.17
C GLU A 842 -17.44 0.24 -15.50
N GLY A 843 -17.56 0.68 -16.76
CA GLY A 843 -18.57 1.65 -17.19
C GLY A 843 -18.26 3.08 -16.75
N ARG A 844 -17.04 3.35 -16.26
CA ARG A 844 -16.57 4.69 -15.90
C ARG A 844 -15.84 5.34 -17.07
N ALA A 845 -15.90 6.67 -17.16
CA ALA A 845 -15.12 7.40 -18.17
C ALA A 845 -13.61 7.32 -17.83
N PRO A 846 -12.73 6.97 -18.81
CA PRO A 846 -11.29 7.07 -18.64
C PRO A 846 -10.85 8.48 -18.24
N SER A 847 -9.88 8.60 -17.34
CA SER A 847 -9.43 9.90 -16.81
C SER A 847 -8.78 10.81 -17.86
N HIS A 848 -8.27 10.25 -18.96
CA HIS A 848 -7.63 10.98 -20.05
C HIS A 848 -8.27 10.67 -21.41
N ILE A 849 -9.61 10.60 -21.43
CA ILE A 849 -10.38 10.51 -22.67
C ILE A 849 -10.29 11.82 -23.47
N LEU A 850 -10.12 11.70 -24.78
CA LEU A 850 -9.97 12.84 -25.71
C LEU A 850 -11.29 13.24 -26.36
N ASN A 851 -12.25 12.33 -26.39
CA ASN A 851 -13.58 12.50 -26.95
C ASN A 851 -14.67 12.05 -25.96
N PRO A 852 -14.80 12.71 -24.79
CA PRO A 852 -15.73 12.30 -23.73
C PRO A 852 -17.19 12.17 -24.18
N GLU A 853 -17.60 12.88 -25.24
CA GLU A 853 -18.94 12.82 -25.83
C GLU A 853 -19.35 11.43 -26.34
N VAL A 854 -18.40 10.52 -26.56
CA VAL A 854 -18.70 9.15 -26.99
C VAL A 854 -19.13 8.23 -25.85
N MET A 855 -18.94 8.65 -24.60
CA MET A 855 -19.31 7.84 -23.43
C MET A 855 -20.83 7.71 -23.27
N ASP A 856 -21.59 8.70 -23.76
CA ASP A 856 -23.04 8.67 -23.77
C ASP A 856 -23.56 7.57 -24.72
N GLY A 857 -23.90 6.41 -24.15
CA GLY A 857 -24.39 5.24 -24.88
C GLY A 857 -23.30 4.29 -25.38
N PHE A 858 -22.08 4.39 -24.86
CA PHE A 858 -21.04 3.40 -25.10
C PHE A 858 -21.40 2.04 -24.46
N ASP A 859 -21.30 0.98 -25.25
CA ASP A 859 -21.51 -0.40 -24.81
C ASP A 859 -20.51 -1.31 -25.55
N TRP A 860 -19.73 -2.06 -24.77
CA TRP A 860 -18.77 -3.03 -25.27
C TRP A 860 -19.44 -4.12 -26.12
N THR A 861 -20.64 -4.56 -25.74
CA THR A 861 -21.37 -5.68 -26.35
C THR A 861 -22.38 -5.24 -27.41
N GLY A 862 -22.72 -3.94 -27.44
CA GLY A 862 -23.69 -3.34 -28.35
C GLY A 862 -23.14 -3.11 -29.77
N GLN A 863 -23.99 -2.64 -30.68
CA GLN A 863 -23.52 -2.22 -32.01
C GLN A 863 -22.77 -0.88 -31.93
N ARG A 864 -21.64 -0.79 -32.65
CA ARG A 864 -20.88 0.46 -32.78
C ARG A 864 -21.71 1.51 -33.51
N ARG A 865 -21.54 2.79 -33.16
CA ARG A 865 -22.18 3.90 -33.87
C ARG A 865 -21.68 3.99 -35.30
N GLU A 866 -22.60 4.21 -36.24
CA GLU A 866 -22.28 4.36 -37.65
C GLU A 866 -22.54 5.80 -38.15
N PRO A 867 -21.53 6.51 -38.69
CA PRO A 867 -21.69 7.86 -39.19
C PRO A 867 -22.53 7.91 -40.47
N SER A 868 -23.23 9.02 -40.69
CA SER A 868 -24.06 9.20 -41.89
C SER A 868 -23.21 9.15 -43.18
N PRO A 869 -23.79 8.79 -44.33
CA PRO A 869 -23.06 8.75 -45.61
C PRO A 869 -22.36 10.08 -45.96
N LEU A 870 -22.97 11.21 -45.59
CA LEU A 870 -22.40 12.54 -45.80
C LEU A 870 -21.19 12.81 -44.88
N MET A 871 -21.25 12.34 -43.63
CA MET A 871 -20.11 12.43 -42.70
C MET A 871 -18.95 11.54 -43.15
N ARG A 872 -19.25 10.31 -43.60
CA ARG A 872 -18.25 9.38 -44.18
C ARG A 872 -17.49 10.00 -45.35
N ALA A 873 -18.19 10.62 -46.30
CA ALA A 873 -17.56 11.29 -47.43
C ALA A 873 -16.64 12.46 -47.03
N ARG A 874 -17.00 13.20 -45.97
CA ARG A 874 -16.16 14.28 -45.41
C ARG A 874 -14.90 13.72 -44.75
N LEU A 875 -15.04 12.70 -43.91
CA LEU A 875 -13.91 12.10 -43.19
C LEU A 875 -12.92 11.42 -44.15
N ALA A 876 -13.42 10.77 -45.21
CA ALA A 876 -12.60 10.17 -46.26
C ALA A 876 -11.72 11.17 -47.03
N ALA A 877 -12.13 12.45 -47.09
CA ALA A 877 -11.39 13.51 -47.78
C ALA A 877 -10.33 14.20 -46.89
N LYS A 878 -10.22 13.81 -45.62
CA LYS A 878 -9.27 14.40 -44.65
C LYS A 878 -7.85 13.90 -44.90
N LEU A 879 -6.87 14.73 -44.54
CA LEU A 879 -5.46 14.34 -44.50
C LEU A 879 -5.26 13.19 -43.50
N LYS A 880 -4.45 12.20 -43.90
CA LYS A 880 -4.13 11.06 -43.01
C LYS A 880 -3.30 11.53 -41.80
N PRO A 881 -3.50 10.93 -40.61
CA PRO A 881 -2.64 11.15 -39.45
C PRO A 881 -1.19 10.74 -39.74
N THR A 882 -0.25 11.30 -38.99
CA THR A 882 1.21 11.12 -39.17
C THR A 882 1.90 10.66 -37.88
N ILE A 883 3.12 10.13 -38.00
CA ILE A 883 3.91 9.66 -36.84
C ILE A 883 4.60 10.84 -36.13
N THR A 884 4.92 11.90 -36.87
CA THR A 884 5.57 13.13 -36.41
C THR A 884 4.58 14.30 -36.43
N SER A 885 4.75 15.22 -35.47
CA SER A 885 3.99 16.47 -35.33
C SER A 885 4.26 17.47 -36.43
#